data_AF-A0A139GX52-F1
#
_entry.id   AF-A0A139GX52-F1
#
_cell.length_a   1.000
_cell.length_b   1.000
_cell.length_c   1.000
_cell.angle_alpha   90.00
_cell.angle_beta   90.00
_cell.angle_gamma   90.00
#
_symmetry.space_group_name_H-M   'P 1'
#
loop_
_entity.id
_entity.type
_entity.pdbx_description
1 polymer ?
#
loop_
_entity_poly.entity_id
_entity_poly.type
_entity_poly.pdbx_seq_one_letter_code
_entity_poly.pdbx_strand_id
1 'polypeptide(L)'
;MISMLALPLSFLGYTSPSTAAPLNSGLATSKTSALFDYEKVVMSPEILLKLPEDDAEFFRSGDKVRLNSSKNATRDCKVFPGDTNWPSLSQWQLLDTLTDGGLLQPRPISSVCYNESQADNATACQSVTNNWNDLRWHTEHALELLSPFYEGNTCLPPTIYDSGSCRQGGYSSYVVNASSVRDIQLAVNFARNTGVRLVIKNTGHDFNGKSGGAGSLSIWMHNLKDMEFLRSYHSVSGSYTGPAVKAGAGVQVEDLYAFAYGYGHVAVGGDCSTVGMVGGYIQGGGHSPLSPLFGLAADQALEFQVVLANGSFVTANEAENTDLFWALRGGGGGSYGIVTSVIIKVYPDIAVSTANLTISTVDEMVSKESFWSALESFLSYFPQWADDGLYTFFFIWNDVPSAGEFTLDIAPFLAPNKTLRELQSYLKPWLGQLEELSVSASPVWDHFPDFYTAWLTTGRETMQPPNQAVASRLWPRRSFVDAELFNSTFGTIRATVEAGYKTFGYNIAPTLARGGNADDAVTPAWRETVSHMMSGVNWPLYARPSEINDAWDDFEVYMDRWRKLSPGAGAYLNEADRREPKWQTSFWGEHYPRLLKIKERIQSEQTTMTQVNDLNGLSAERKDMTIESAEILLPSKDIAEDIAFWTSETLGFRMNQIYPADSPAVVTLSGHGLNLRLDKAAKTSPGTVRLLCKEPTERTLTSPSGTLVEISPAEIRTPIPPTQHVFATRRLKDRDSWTIGRAGMHYRDLIPNRLGGAIIASHIRIPNAGPVPDNVHYHAVGFQLIYCYAGWVRLVYEDQGPPFILFAGDCVIQPPRIRHRVLESSENLQVVEVGVPAEHMTTIDWELELPTPTRRPEREWDGQRFVHSRAKDAVWGEWRVPGFKARDTGVGVGTKGVATVRVARPDGSKKEGVVTSHDSDILFTFVLTGSCTLHGEGQGAHSLTEGDAYTLPPHHKTSLTDLSRDLSLLEVSLPANFKTKVHADEQLS
;
A
#
# COMPACT_ATOMS: atom_id res chain seq x y z
N MET A 1 16.35 42.24 8.26
CA MET A 1 17.47 43.03 8.83
C MET A 1 17.95 42.38 10.12
N ILE A 2 19.12 41.73 10.10
CA ILE A 2 20.27 41.87 11.02
C ILE A 2 21.34 40.98 10.36
N SER A 3 22.38 41.66 9.87
CA SER A 3 23.58 41.10 9.27
C SER A 3 24.58 40.83 10.39
N MET A 4 25.21 39.65 10.44
CA MET A 4 26.45 39.46 11.21
C MET A 4 27.42 38.54 10.47
N LEU A 5 28.36 39.19 9.78
CA LEU A 5 29.82 39.01 9.87
C LEU A 5 30.38 37.59 9.72
N ALA A 6 30.80 37.31 8.48
CA ALA A 6 31.90 36.41 8.17
C ALA A 6 33.22 36.90 8.81
N LEU A 7 33.93 35.99 9.47
CA LEU A 7 35.37 36.07 9.75
C LEU A 7 36.00 34.70 9.46
N PRO A 8 37.24 34.66 8.92
CA PRO A 8 37.81 33.48 8.30
C PRO A 8 38.42 32.54 9.35
N LEU A 9 38.08 31.25 9.28
CA LEU A 9 38.82 30.23 10.02
C LEU A 9 40.15 29.93 9.34
N SER A 10 41.20 30.20 10.10
CA SER A 10 42.61 30.02 9.80
C SER A 10 43.02 28.56 9.61
N PHE A 11 43.80 28.32 8.57
CA PHE A 11 44.57 27.11 8.28
C PHE A 11 45.50 26.68 9.44
N LEU A 12 45.34 25.44 9.89
CA LEU A 12 46.34 24.55 10.53
C LEU A 12 45.85 23.14 10.13
N GLY A 13 46.54 22.26 9.42
CA GLY A 13 47.95 22.08 9.11
C GLY A 13 48.06 20.66 8.57
N TYR A 14 47.79 20.45 7.28
CA TYR A 14 47.99 19.15 6.63
C TYR A 14 49.48 18.95 6.39
N THR A 15 50.10 18.05 7.15
CA THR A 15 51.43 17.51 6.83
C THR A 15 51.31 16.63 5.59
N SER A 16 51.93 17.07 4.49
CA SER A 16 52.08 16.31 3.24
C SER A 16 52.86 15.02 3.47
N PRO A 17 52.43 13.86 2.95
CA PRO A 17 53.33 12.77 2.66
C PRO A 17 53.95 12.98 1.27
N SER A 18 55.24 13.32 1.31
CA SER A 18 56.31 12.85 0.41
C SER A 18 55.90 12.32 -0.98
N THR A 19 56.30 13.09 -1.98
CA THR A 19 56.49 12.70 -3.38
C THR A 19 57.22 11.35 -3.55
N ALA A 20 56.63 10.43 -4.32
CA ALA A 20 57.35 9.38 -5.02
C ALA A 20 56.86 9.31 -6.47
N ALA A 21 57.79 9.50 -7.40
CA ALA A 21 57.58 9.41 -8.86
C ALA A 21 58.00 8.01 -9.36
N PRO A 22 57.76 7.65 -10.64
CA PRO A 22 56.95 6.51 -11.03
C PRO A 22 57.77 5.25 -11.32
N LEU A 23 57.20 4.08 -11.04
CA LEU A 23 57.68 2.81 -11.57
C LEU A 23 56.70 2.29 -12.63
N ASN A 24 57.16 2.40 -13.86
CA ASN A 24 56.55 1.89 -15.07
C ASN A 24 56.95 0.42 -15.22
N SER A 25 56.00 -0.53 -15.25
CA SER A 25 56.06 -1.75 -16.08
C SER A 25 54.95 -2.73 -15.71
N GLY A 26 54.13 -3.11 -16.70
CA GLY A 26 53.34 -4.34 -16.66
C GLY A 26 51.94 -4.19 -17.23
N LEU A 27 51.82 -4.23 -18.55
CA LEU A 27 50.56 -4.54 -19.23
C LEU A 27 50.13 -5.95 -18.81
N ALA A 28 49.30 -6.04 -17.77
CA ALA A 28 48.54 -7.22 -17.43
C ALA A 28 47.10 -6.98 -17.88
N THR A 29 46.72 -7.64 -18.97
CA THR A 29 45.33 -7.84 -19.37
C THR A 29 44.67 -8.77 -18.34
N SER A 30 44.24 -8.22 -17.20
CA SER A 30 43.27 -8.87 -16.32
C SER A 30 41.87 -8.52 -16.81
N LYS A 31 41.03 -9.54 -16.99
CA LYS A 31 39.62 -9.39 -17.44
C LYS A 31 38.69 -8.86 -16.34
N THR A 32 39.21 -8.57 -15.15
CA THR A 32 38.51 -7.96 -14.01
C THR A 32 39.37 -6.86 -13.38
N SER A 33 38.73 -5.80 -12.89
CA SER A 33 39.41 -4.69 -12.20
C SER A 33 40.10 -5.17 -10.92
N ALA A 34 41.16 -4.47 -10.48
CA ALA A 34 41.88 -4.85 -9.26
C ALA A 34 40.99 -4.63 -8.02
N LEU A 35 40.92 -5.63 -7.13
CA LEU A 35 40.26 -5.52 -5.83
C LEU A 35 41.00 -4.52 -4.92
N PHE A 36 40.27 -3.78 -4.09
CA PHE A 36 40.84 -3.00 -2.99
C PHE A 36 41.45 -3.92 -1.92
N ASP A 37 42.31 -3.40 -1.05
CA ASP A 37 42.99 -4.22 -0.06
C ASP A 37 42.01 -4.85 0.95
N TYR A 38 40.98 -4.10 1.35
CA TYR A 38 39.90 -4.64 2.20
C TYR A 38 39.04 -5.70 1.50
N GLU A 39 38.99 -5.70 0.16
CA GLU A 39 38.27 -6.70 -0.65
C GLU A 39 39.05 -8.00 -0.80
N LYS A 40 40.38 -7.96 -0.64
CA LYS A 40 41.25 -9.16 -0.66
C LYS A 40 41.16 -9.95 0.64
N VAL A 41 40.75 -9.30 1.73
CA VAL A 41 40.56 -9.94 3.04
C VAL A 41 39.16 -10.55 3.07
N VAL A 42 39.08 -11.81 2.62
CA VAL A 42 37.85 -12.61 2.59
C VAL A 42 37.87 -13.71 3.65
N MET A 43 36.70 -14.19 4.05
CA MET A 43 36.54 -15.30 4.96
C MET A 43 37.11 -16.60 4.35
N SER A 44 38.14 -17.16 5.00
CA SER A 44 38.73 -18.44 4.57
C SER A 44 38.10 -19.62 5.32
N PRO A 45 38.00 -20.82 4.70
CA PRO A 45 37.54 -22.03 5.38
C PRO A 45 38.39 -22.41 6.60
N GLU A 46 39.65 -21.98 6.64
CA GLU A 46 40.57 -22.24 7.75
C GLU A 46 40.17 -21.55 9.06
N ILE A 47 39.48 -20.41 8.99
CA ILE A 47 38.94 -19.73 10.17
C ILE A 47 37.95 -20.66 10.89
N LEU A 48 37.05 -21.31 10.13
CA LEU A 48 36.06 -22.23 10.68
C LEU A 48 36.68 -23.51 11.26
N LEU A 49 37.77 -24.00 10.66
CA LEU A 49 38.47 -25.21 11.14
C LEU A 49 39.17 -25.01 12.49
N LYS A 50 39.41 -23.76 12.89
CA LYS A 50 40.03 -23.41 14.19
C LYS A 50 39.01 -23.24 15.31
N LEU A 51 37.72 -23.21 14.99
CA LEU A 51 36.63 -23.06 15.96
C LEU A 51 36.09 -24.43 16.39
N PRO A 52 35.58 -24.56 17.64
CA PRO A 52 34.72 -25.67 18.01
C PRO A 52 33.55 -25.82 17.02
N GLU A 53 33.10 -27.04 16.77
CA GLU A 53 32.07 -27.32 15.76
C GLU A 53 30.77 -26.51 15.98
N ASP A 54 30.33 -26.41 17.24
CA ASP A 54 29.14 -25.64 17.63
C ASP A 54 29.30 -24.13 17.38
N ASP A 55 30.52 -23.60 17.51
CA ASP A 55 30.85 -22.20 17.27
C ASP A 55 31.00 -21.92 15.76
N ALA A 56 31.56 -22.87 15.02
CA ALA A 56 31.71 -22.79 13.58
C ALA A 56 30.35 -22.73 12.86
N GLU A 57 29.29 -23.35 13.41
CA GLU A 57 27.94 -23.32 12.84
C GLU A 57 27.41 -21.89 12.68
N PHE A 58 27.76 -20.94 13.55
CA PHE A 58 27.29 -19.55 13.42
C PHE A 58 27.84 -18.84 12.18
N PHE A 59 28.97 -19.30 11.64
CA PHE A 59 29.66 -18.60 10.55
C PHE A 59 29.73 -19.41 9.25
N ARG A 60 29.21 -20.64 9.20
CA ARG A 60 29.17 -21.46 7.98
C ARG A 60 28.37 -20.79 6.87
N SER A 61 28.89 -20.88 5.63
CA SER A 61 28.22 -20.39 4.41
C SER A 61 26.99 -21.24 4.04
N GLY A 62 26.06 -20.63 3.30
CA GLY A 62 24.74 -21.20 3.00
C GLY A 62 24.77 -22.53 2.22
N ASP A 63 25.77 -22.76 1.38
CA ASP A 63 25.84 -23.92 0.47
C ASP A 63 26.25 -25.25 1.17
N LYS A 64 26.65 -25.20 2.45
CA LYS A 64 27.27 -26.34 3.17
C LYS A 64 26.54 -26.76 4.44
N VAL A 65 25.35 -26.24 4.73
CA VAL A 65 24.66 -26.58 5.97
C VAL A 65 23.87 -27.89 5.83
N ARG A 66 24.36 -28.97 6.44
CA ARG A 66 23.49 -30.09 6.86
C ARG A 66 22.69 -29.61 8.07
N LEU A 67 21.61 -28.87 7.83
CA LEU A 67 20.70 -28.50 8.91
C LEU A 67 20.06 -29.79 9.44
N ASN A 68 20.26 -30.07 10.73
CA ASN A 68 19.35 -30.92 11.48
C ASN A 68 17.96 -30.30 11.34
N SER A 69 17.12 -30.93 10.52
CA SER A 69 15.85 -30.43 9.97
C SER A 69 14.76 -30.16 11.01
N SER A 70 15.09 -30.14 12.31
CA SER A 70 14.16 -29.97 13.41
C SER A 70 14.26 -28.63 14.14
N LYS A 71 15.33 -27.82 13.97
CA LYS A 71 15.53 -26.59 14.78
C LYS A 71 15.24 -25.25 14.09
N ASN A 72 15.38 -25.13 12.76
CA ASN A 72 15.20 -23.85 12.05
C ASN A 72 14.12 -23.86 10.94
N ALA A 73 13.41 -24.97 10.74
CA ALA A 73 12.39 -25.08 9.69
C ALA A 73 11.00 -24.52 10.08
N THR A 74 10.88 -23.79 11.20
CA THR A 74 9.57 -23.40 11.79
C THR A 74 9.51 -21.98 12.37
N ARG A 75 10.47 -21.10 12.11
CA ARG A 75 10.42 -19.73 12.68
C ARG A 75 9.76 -18.74 11.71
N ASP A 76 8.56 -18.30 12.07
CA ASP A 76 7.82 -17.26 11.36
C ASP A 76 8.36 -15.84 11.63
N CYS A 77 9.19 -15.65 12.67
CA CYS A 77 9.73 -14.36 13.12
C CYS A 77 11.26 -14.34 13.25
N LYS A 78 11.88 -13.15 13.07
CA LYS A 78 13.28 -12.89 13.43
C LYS A 78 13.45 -12.88 14.95
N VAL A 79 14.64 -13.24 15.42
CA VAL A 79 14.98 -13.22 16.85
C VAL A 79 15.19 -11.78 17.31
N PHE A 80 14.70 -11.44 18.50
CA PHE A 80 14.74 -10.10 19.09
C PHE A 80 15.43 -10.12 20.48
N PRO A 81 16.09 -9.02 20.92
CA PRO A 81 16.65 -8.94 22.26
C PRO A 81 15.64 -9.29 23.36
N GLY A 82 15.99 -10.27 24.20
CA GLY A 82 15.12 -10.79 25.26
C GLY A 82 14.51 -12.16 24.93
N ASP A 83 14.51 -12.59 23.66
CA ASP A 83 14.10 -13.93 23.28
C ASP A 83 15.07 -14.98 23.80
N THR A 84 14.57 -16.17 24.14
CA THR A 84 15.41 -17.32 24.56
C THR A 84 16.47 -17.70 23.53
N ASN A 85 16.21 -17.44 22.26
CA ASN A 85 17.11 -17.76 21.15
C ASN A 85 18.00 -16.58 20.73
N TRP A 86 17.93 -15.44 21.43
CA TRP A 86 18.84 -14.32 21.20
C TRP A 86 20.28 -14.77 21.46
N PRO A 87 21.26 -14.42 20.59
CA PRO A 87 22.62 -14.89 20.80
C PRO A 87 23.17 -14.48 22.16
N SER A 88 23.85 -15.41 22.83
CA SER A 88 24.48 -15.20 24.13
C SER A 88 25.63 -14.20 24.02
N LEU A 89 26.05 -13.65 25.17
CA LEU A 89 27.21 -12.75 25.21
C LEU A 89 28.47 -13.39 24.62
N SER A 90 28.69 -14.68 24.86
CA SER A 90 29.85 -15.40 24.29
C SER A 90 29.78 -15.53 22.77
N GLN A 91 28.58 -15.67 22.20
CA GLN A 91 28.39 -15.70 20.74
C GLN A 91 28.65 -14.33 20.11
N TRP A 92 28.21 -13.25 20.75
CA TRP A 92 28.56 -11.89 20.31
C TRP A 92 30.06 -11.60 20.43
N GLN A 93 30.70 -12.01 21.54
CA GLN A 93 32.15 -11.88 21.72
C GLN A 93 32.95 -12.69 20.70
N LEU A 94 32.42 -13.84 20.25
CA LEU A 94 33.04 -14.60 19.19
C LEU A 94 32.98 -13.87 17.85
N LEU A 95 31.82 -13.28 17.49
CA LEU A 95 31.73 -12.43 16.30
C LEU A 95 32.74 -11.27 16.39
N ASP A 96 32.82 -10.59 17.53
CA ASP A 96 33.77 -9.49 17.78
C ASP A 96 35.23 -9.93 17.57
N THR A 97 35.60 -11.08 18.11
CA THR A 97 36.94 -11.64 17.96
C THR A 97 37.27 -11.94 16.50
N LEU A 98 36.31 -12.48 15.74
CA LEU A 98 36.52 -12.84 14.33
C LEU A 98 36.53 -11.62 13.39
N THR A 99 35.88 -10.53 13.79
CA THR A 99 35.94 -9.23 13.11
C THR A 99 37.08 -8.34 13.62
N ASP A 100 38.07 -8.91 14.32
CA ASP A 100 39.23 -8.21 14.89
C ASP A 100 38.85 -6.96 15.75
N GLY A 101 37.79 -7.07 16.56
CA GLY A 101 37.27 -5.99 17.40
C GLY A 101 36.26 -5.08 16.70
N GLY A 102 35.78 -5.46 15.51
CA GLY A 102 34.85 -4.67 14.72
C GLY A 102 33.40 -4.63 15.22
N LEU A 103 33.02 -5.39 16.25
CA LEU A 103 31.64 -5.41 16.75
C LEU A 103 31.44 -4.32 17.81
N LEU A 104 30.45 -3.48 17.56
CA LEU A 104 30.02 -2.43 18.46
C LEU A 104 28.68 -2.81 19.10
N GLN A 105 28.50 -2.45 20.38
CA GLN A 105 27.21 -2.44 21.07
C GLN A 105 26.83 -1.00 21.49
N PRO A 106 26.59 -0.10 20.53
CA PRO A 106 26.38 1.31 20.80
C PRO A 106 25.01 1.59 21.43
N ARG A 107 24.93 2.67 22.23
CA ARG A 107 23.68 3.31 22.64
C ARG A 107 23.42 4.54 21.77
N PRO A 108 22.16 4.99 21.63
CA PRO A 108 21.86 6.23 20.93
C PRO A 108 22.69 7.38 21.52
N ILE A 109 23.23 8.24 20.65
CA ILE A 109 24.24 9.23 21.06
C ILE A 109 23.66 10.28 22.01
N SER A 110 22.38 10.59 21.87
CA SER A 110 21.64 11.48 22.76
C SER A 110 21.36 10.87 24.15
N SER A 111 21.77 9.63 24.42
CA SER A 111 21.58 9.01 25.75
C SER A 111 22.24 9.78 26.89
N VAL A 112 23.32 10.52 26.59
CA VAL A 112 23.98 11.43 27.53
C VAL A 112 23.07 12.56 28.01
N CYS A 113 22.03 12.93 27.24
CA CYS A 113 21.08 13.97 27.61
C CYS A 113 20.04 13.54 28.66
N TYR A 114 19.90 12.24 28.93
CA TYR A 114 18.83 11.71 29.80
C TYR A 114 19.33 11.21 31.15
N ASN A 115 20.62 11.43 31.47
CA ASN A 115 21.19 11.08 32.76
C ASN A 115 21.99 12.26 33.33
N GLU A 116 21.28 13.24 33.89
CA GLU A 116 21.82 14.53 34.36
C GLU A 116 22.68 14.43 35.63
N SER A 117 22.88 13.24 36.20
CA SER A 117 23.57 13.07 37.49
C SER A 117 25.08 13.37 37.47
N GLN A 118 25.66 13.71 36.31
CA GLN A 118 27.10 13.98 36.15
C GLN A 118 27.32 15.23 35.27
N ALA A 119 28.17 16.15 35.72
CA ALA A 119 28.48 17.40 34.99
C ALA A 119 29.06 17.15 33.57
N ASP A 120 29.78 16.04 33.39
CA ASP A 120 30.32 15.61 32.09
C ASP A 120 29.19 15.29 31.09
N ASN A 121 28.04 14.80 31.56
CA ASN A 121 26.89 14.50 30.70
C ASN A 121 26.19 15.77 30.19
N ALA A 122 26.18 16.86 30.96
CA ALA A 122 25.62 18.13 30.51
C ALA A 122 26.43 18.74 29.36
N THR A 123 27.77 18.67 29.43
CA THR A 123 28.65 19.13 28.35
C THR A 123 28.51 18.25 27.11
N ALA A 124 28.46 16.93 27.29
CA ALA A 124 28.24 15.99 26.19
C ALA A 124 26.88 16.20 25.52
N CYS A 125 25.81 16.40 26.30
CA CYS A 125 24.49 16.70 25.76
C CYS A 125 24.48 18.00 24.96
N GLN A 126 25.09 19.07 25.49
CA GLN A 126 25.18 20.34 24.75
C GLN A 126 25.94 20.17 23.42
N SER A 127 27.01 19.35 23.41
CA SER A 127 27.73 19.03 22.18
C SER A 127 26.83 18.32 21.17
N VAL A 128 26.08 17.31 21.60
CA VAL A 128 25.12 16.59 20.74
C VAL A 128 24.04 17.53 20.20
N THR A 129 23.43 18.36 21.06
CA THR A 129 22.43 19.37 20.68
C THR A 129 22.97 20.36 19.64
N ASN A 130 24.18 20.87 19.83
CA ASN A 130 24.77 21.87 18.92
C ASN A 130 25.06 21.30 17.52
N ASN A 131 25.38 20.01 17.43
CA ASN A 131 25.69 19.35 16.17
C ASN A 131 24.49 18.64 15.52
N TRP A 132 23.31 18.68 16.14
CA TRP A 132 22.14 17.92 15.66
C TRP A 132 21.69 18.28 14.23
N ASN A 133 21.98 19.51 13.78
CA ASN A 133 21.68 19.94 12.42
C ASN A 133 22.87 19.78 11.46
N ASP A 134 24.00 19.24 11.93
CA ASP A 134 25.14 18.90 11.10
C ASP A 134 25.01 17.44 10.63
N LEU A 135 24.69 17.27 9.35
CA LEU A 135 24.47 15.95 8.77
C LEU A 135 25.76 15.15 8.70
N ARG A 136 26.91 15.79 8.47
CA ARG A 136 28.21 15.09 8.46
C ARG A 136 28.43 14.45 9.82
N TRP A 137 28.17 15.21 10.88
CA TRP A 137 28.25 14.70 12.25
C TRP A 137 27.37 13.46 12.45
N HIS A 138 26.12 13.44 11.99
CA HIS A 138 25.27 12.25 12.06
C HIS A 138 25.81 11.06 11.25
N THR A 139 26.33 11.28 10.04
CA THR A 139 26.83 10.18 9.19
C THR A 139 28.03 9.44 9.77
N GLU A 140 28.83 10.13 10.61
CA GLU A 140 29.97 9.55 11.34
C GLU A 140 29.55 8.66 12.53
N HIS A 141 28.25 8.57 12.85
CA HIS A 141 27.75 7.74 13.93
C HIS A 141 27.08 6.46 13.41
N ALA A 142 27.49 5.33 13.98
CA ALA A 142 27.09 3.98 13.55
C ALA A 142 25.59 3.68 13.68
N LEU A 143 24.86 4.43 14.52
CA LEU A 143 23.44 4.21 14.79
C LEU A 143 22.50 5.21 14.11
N GLU A 144 22.91 6.47 13.96
CA GLU A 144 21.99 7.56 13.60
C GLU A 144 21.43 7.46 12.19
N LEU A 145 20.17 7.84 12.04
CA LEU A 145 19.52 8.16 10.78
C LEU A 145 19.27 9.67 10.66
N LEU A 146 19.19 10.16 9.42
CA LEU A 146 18.82 11.56 9.16
C LEU A 146 17.30 11.80 9.21
N SER A 147 16.52 10.72 9.35
CA SER A 147 15.07 10.70 9.52
C SER A 147 14.71 10.06 10.87
N PRO A 148 14.91 10.78 12.00
CA PRO A 148 14.85 10.21 13.35
C PRO A 148 13.47 9.66 13.73
N PHE A 149 12.43 10.09 13.02
CA PHE A 149 11.10 9.52 13.14
C PHE A 149 11.10 7.99 12.97
N TYR A 150 11.89 7.45 12.03
CA TYR A 150 11.96 6.01 11.78
C TYR A 150 12.77 5.23 12.83
N GLU A 151 13.50 5.94 13.70
CA GLU A 151 14.10 5.38 14.92
C GLU A 151 13.12 5.43 16.12
N GLY A 152 11.92 5.96 15.88
CA GLY A 152 10.81 6.05 16.82
C GLY A 152 10.86 7.29 17.72
N ASN A 153 11.69 8.29 17.38
CA ASN A 153 11.95 9.47 18.22
C ASN A 153 12.27 9.11 19.68
N THR A 154 12.96 7.99 19.89
CA THR A 154 13.10 7.39 21.22
C THR A 154 14.25 7.95 22.05
N CYS A 155 15.20 8.66 21.41
CA CYS A 155 16.34 9.25 22.09
C CYS A 155 16.95 10.41 21.26
N LEU A 156 16.36 11.59 21.37
CA LEU A 156 16.83 12.82 20.72
C LEU A 156 17.32 13.81 21.79
N PRO A 157 18.03 14.90 21.45
CA PRO A 157 18.29 15.94 22.44
C PRO A 157 16.95 16.54 22.92
N PRO A 158 16.72 16.71 24.24
CA PRO A 158 15.44 17.20 24.77
C PRO A 158 15.01 18.58 24.22
N THR A 159 15.95 19.39 23.75
CA THR A 159 15.68 20.68 23.09
C THR A 159 15.12 20.55 21.67
N ILE A 160 15.31 19.39 21.04
CA ILE A 160 14.77 19.06 19.71
C ILE A 160 13.46 18.29 19.86
N TYR A 161 13.48 17.21 20.65
CA TYR A 161 12.32 16.41 21.01
C TYR A 161 12.56 15.70 22.33
N ASP A 162 11.77 16.00 23.36
CA ASP A 162 11.89 15.33 24.65
C ASP A 162 11.00 14.09 24.72
N SER A 163 11.62 12.91 24.56
CA SER A 163 10.96 11.61 24.75
C SER A 163 10.73 11.23 26.23
N GLY A 164 11.20 12.04 27.18
CA GLY A 164 11.20 11.79 28.63
C GLY A 164 12.16 10.70 29.11
N SER A 165 12.66 9.85 28.20
CA SER A 165 13.65 8.81 28.48
C SER A 165 14.33 8.34 27.19
N CYS A 166 15.64 8.04 27.27
CA CYS A 166 16.35 7.44 26.14
C CYS A 166 16.15 5.92 26.09
N ARG A 167 15.65 5.41 24.96
CA ARG A 167 15.50 3.97 24.70
C ARG A 167 16.15 3.60 23.35
N GLN A 168 16.49 2.32 23.16
CA GLN A 168 17.09 1.83 21.91
C GLN A 168 16.14 1.91 20.70
N GLY A 169 14.82 1.92 20.89
CA GLY A 169 13.83 2.14 19.81
C GLY A 169 14.10 1.38 18.51
N GLY A 170 14.11 2.12 17.39
CA GLY A 170 14.41 1.62 16.05
C GLY A 170 15.91 1.53 15.72
N TYR A 171 16.79 1.96 16.62
CA TYR A 171 18.25 1.82 16.46
C TYR A 171 18.65 0.33 16.50
N SER A 172 19.69 -0.02 15.74
CA SER A 172 20.24 -1.39 15.75
C SER A 172 20.81 -1.73 17.13
N SER A 173 20.76 -3.00 17.54
CA SER A 173 21.25 -3.43 18.85
C SER A 173 22.75 -3.69 18.87
N TYR A 174 23.28 -4.17 17.74
CA TYR A 174 24.71 -4.35 17.50
C TYR A 174 25.06 -3.82 16.12
N VAL A 175 26.31 -3.41 15.93
CA VAL A 175 26.81 -2.92 14.65
C VAL A 175 28.18 -3.54 14.36
N VAL A 176 28.38 -4.14 13.19
CA VAL A 176 29.72 -4.45 12.68
C VAL A 176 30.22 -3.24 11.92
N ASN A 177 31.28 -2.62 12.42
CA ASN A 177 32.03 -1.60 11.68
C ASN A 177 32.88 -2.31 10.62
N ALA A 178 32.39 -2.35 9.37
CA ALA A 178 33.03 -3.14 8.33
C ALA A 178 34.37 -2.51 7.91
N SER A 179 35.44 -3.30 8.03
CA SER A 179 36.79 -2.92 7.58
C SER A 179 37.32 -3.83 6.46
N SER A 180 36.61 -4.94 6.19
CA SER A 180 36.96 -5.94 5.18
C SER A 180 35.75 -6.71 4.67
N VAL A 181 35.89 -7.37 3.53
CA VAL A 181 34.86 -8.31 3.02
C VAL A 181 34.60 -9.45 4.01
N ARG A 182 35.64 -9.93 4.70
CA ARG A 182 35.52 -10.94 5.76
C ARG A 182 34.54 -10.50 6.85
N ASP A 183 34.60 -9.25 7.31
CA ASP A 183 33.73 -8.77 8.39
C ASP A 183 32.26 -8.78 7.95
N ILE A 184 32.01 -8.38 6.69
CA ILE A 184 30.68 -8.43 6.07
C ILE A 184 30.19 -9.88 5.97
N GLN A 185 31.03 -10.81 5.50
CA GLN A 185 30.69 -12.23 5.39
C GLN A 185 30.39 -12.85 6.76
N LEU A 186 31.18 -12.53 7.79
CA LEU A 186 30.96 -12.98 9.16
C LEU A 186 29.62 -12.49 9.70
N ALA A 187 29.30 -11.20 9.51
CA ALA A 187 28.02 -10.62 9.94
C ALA A 187 26.82 -11.22 9.21
N VAL A 188 26.91 -11.39 7.89
CA VAL A 188 25.87 -12.05 7.07
C VAL A 188 25.62 -13.48 7.54
N ASN A 189 26.68 -14.26 7.70
CA ASN A 189 26.57 -15.66 8.12
C ASN A 189 26.02 -15.76 9.56
N PHE A 190 26.52 -14.92 10.47
CA PHE A 190 26.06 -14.86 11.86
C PHE A 190 24.57 -14.54 11.95
N ALA A 191 24.12 -13.48 11.27
CA ALA A 191 22.70 -13.10 11.27
C ALA A 191 21.79 -14.19 10.67
N ARG A 192 22.22 -14.80 9.55
CA ARG A 192 21.49 -15.91 8.92
C ARG A 192 21.35 -17.11 9.85
N ASN A 193 22.46 -17.55 10.44
CA ASN A 193 22.52 -18.80 11.20
C ASN A 193 21.90 -18.66 12.61
N THR A 194 21.86 -17.44 13.17
CA THR A 194 21.20 -17.16 14.46
C THR A 194 19.74 -16.73 14.32
N GLY A 195 19.34 -16.24 13.15
CA GLY A 195 18.00 -15.69 12.90
C GLY A 195 17.83 -14.23 13.33
N VAL A 196 18.92 -13.53 13.69
CA VAL A 196 18.91 -12.09 13.96
C VAL A 196 18.59 -11.31 12.68
N ARG A 197 17.84 -10.20 12.81
CA ARG A 197 17.58 -9.30 11.67
C ARG A 197 18.87 -8.61 11.24
N LEU A 198 19.19 -8.68 9.94
CA LEU A 198 20.33 -7.96 9.36
C LEU A 198 19.87 -6.60 8.80
N VAL A 199 20.60 -5.56 9.13
CA VAL A 199 20.44 -4.18 8.62
C VAL A 199 21.73 -3.79 7.91
N ILE A 200 21.63 -3.00 6.84
CA ILE A 200 22.77 -2.43 6.15
C ILE A 200 22.64 -0.91 6.27
N LYS A 201 23.63 -0.26 6.89
CA LYS A 201 23.68 1.20 6.98
C LYS A 201 24.93 1.69 6.28
N ASN A 202 24.75 2.62 5.35
CA ASN A 202 25.84 3.47 4.88
C ASN A 202 25.87 4.74 5.74
N THR A 203 25.18 5.79 5.28
CA THR A 203 25.17 7.10 5.93
C THR A 203 24.00 7.30 6.89
N GLY A 204 22.84 6.68 6.59
CA GLY A 204 21.60 6.87 7.36
C GLY A 204 20.59 7.82 6.70
N HIS A 205 20.81 8.18 5.43
CA HIS A 205 20.00 9.13 4.63
C HIS A 205 18.61 8.63 4.21
N ASP A 206 18.29 7.35 4.43
CA ASP A 206 17.08 6.76 3.83
C ASP A 206 15.80 7.36 4.43
N PHE A 207 15.04 8.09 3.59
CA PHE A 207 13.77 8.74 3.92
C PHE A 207 12.67 7.79 4.43
N ASN A 208 12.86 6.47 4.33
CA ASN A 208 11.88 5.45 4.70
C ASN A 208 12.33 4.55 5.86
N GLY A 209 13.50 4.84 6.43
CA GLY A 209 14.10 4.07 7.52
C GLY A 209 14.63 2.69 7.11
N LYS A 210 14.90 2.44 5.82
CA LYS A 210 15.42 1.15 5.33
C LYS A 210 16.82 0.81 5.85
N SER A 211 17.57 1.79 6.38
CA SER A 211 18.88 1.58 7.00
C SER A 211 18.85 1.47 8.53
N GLY A 212 17.66 1.39 9.13
CA GLY A 212 17.44 1.15 10.56
C GLY A 212 16.62 -0.11 10.83
N GLY A 213 16.51 -0.52 12.09
CA GLY A 213 15.71 -1.68 12.47
C GLY A 213 15.92 -2.10 13.92
N ALA A 214 14.84 -2.10 14.70
CA ALA A 214 14.87 -2.57 16.09
C ALA A 214 15.36 -4.02 16.20
N GLY A 215 16.16 -4.31 17.23
CA GLY A 215 16.60 -5.67 17.55
C GLY A 215 17.54 -6.31 16.53
N SER A 216 18.23 -5.50 15.73
CA SER A 216 19.03 -5.98 14.60
C SER A 216 20.54 -5.95 14.84
N LEU A 217 21.25 -6.68 13.96
CA LEU A 217 22.68 -6.51 13.68
C LEU A 217 22.82 -5.64 12.43
N SER A 218 23.39 -4.45 12.56
CA SER A 218 23.73 -3.59 11.42
C SER A 218 25.13 -3.89 10.90
N ILE A 219 25.34 -3.82 9.59
CA ILE A 219 26.65 -3.70 8.98
C ILE A 219 26.81 -2.25 8.55
N TRP A 220 27.77 -1.56 9.15
CA TRP A 220 28.05 -0.16 8.87
C TRP A 220 29.15 -0.05 7.83
N MET A 221 28.76 0.40 6.63
CA MET A 221 29.58 0.41 5.41
C MET A 221 30.41 1.69 5.26
N HIS A 222 30.16 2.70 6.09
CA HIS A 222 30.67 4.08 5.98
C HIS A 222 32.19 4.17 5.84
N ASN A 223 32.94 3.32 6.54
CA ASN A 223 34.40 3.42 6.58
C ASN A 223 35.13 2.82 5.36
N LEU A 224 34.40 2.21 4.42
CA LEU A 224 34.98 1.70 3.16
C LEU A 224 35.12 2.84 2.14
N LYS A 225 36.12 3.72 2.36
CA LYS A 225 36.30 5.01 1.68
C LYS A 225 37.33 5.00 0.53
N ASP A 226 37.96 3.87 0.22
CA ASP A 226 38.99 3.81 -0.83
C ASP A 226 38.45 4.25 -2.20
N MET A 227 39.26 5.00 -2.94
CA MET A 227 38.96 5.45 -4.30
C MET A 227 40.19 5.30 -5.20
N GLU A 228 39.95 4.91 -6.45
CA GLU A 228 40.99 4.78 -7.48
C GLU A 228 40.52 5.43 -8.78
N PHE A 229 41.38 6.29 -9.35
CA PHE A 229 41.14 6.88 -10.68
C PHE A 229 41.71 5.98 -11.77
N LEU A 230 40.83 5.47 -12.63
CA LEU A 230 41.16 4.57 -13.73
C LEU A 230 41.21 5.39 -15.02
N ARG A 231 42.42 5.79 -15.44
CA ARG A 231 42.62 6.67 -16.60
C ARG A 231 42.04 6.13 -17.92
N SER A 232 42.07 4.81 -18.10
CA SER A 232 41.51 4.13 -19.27
C SER A 232 40.92 2.78 -18.83
N TYR A 233 39.67 2.81 -18.40
CA TYR A 233 38.89 1.61 -18.12
C TYR A 233 38.28 1.08 -19.41
N HIS A 234 38.30 -0.24 -19.57
CA HIS A 234 37.66 -0.94 -20.67
C HIS A 234 36.64 -1.91 -20.07
N SER A 235 35.35 -1.70 -20.36
CA SER A 235 34.32 -2.63 -19.89
C SER A 235 34.51 -4.00 -20.54
N VAL A 236 34.12 -5.06 -19.82
CA VAL A 236 34.33 -6.44 -20.27
C VAL A 236 33.60 -6.73 -21.60
N SER A 237 32.47 -6.07 -21.84
CA SER A 237 31.72 -6.20 -23.10
C SER A 237 32.26 -5.30 -24.23
N GLY A 238 33.11 -4.32 -23.92
CA GLY A 238 33.53 -3.26 -24.84
C GLY A 238 32.52 -2.12 -25.03
N SER A 239 31.39 -2.13 -24.30
CA SER A 239 30.38 -1.06 -24.32
C SER A 239 30.90 0.32 -23.91
N TYR A 240 31.97 0.36 -23.11
CA TYR A 240 32.57 1.58 -22.59
C TYR A 240 34.09 1.50 -22.61
N THR A 241 34.71 2.59 -23.05
CA THR A 241 36.15 2.84 -22.91
C THR A 241 36.35 4.30 -22.56
N GLY A 242 37.02 4.57 -21.44
CA GLY A 242 37.21 5.93 -20.96
C GLY A 242 37.67 6.01 -19.51
N PRO A 243 37.82 7.22 -18.96
CA PRO A 243 38.19 7.41 -17.57
C PRO A 243 37.05 6.98 -16.64
N ALA A 244 37.38 6.29 -15.56
CA ALA A 244 36.43 5.83 -14.56
C ALA A 244 36.98 6.04 -13.15
N VAL A 245 36.11 5.97 -12.15
CA VAL A 245 36.50 5.93 -10.73
C VAL A 245 35.97 4.64 -10.12
N LYS A 246 36.86 3.88 -9.47
CA LYS A 246 36.45 2.84 -8.54
C LYS A 246 36.27 3.47 -7.16
N ALA A 247 35.14 3.25 -6.51
CA ALA A 247 34.78 3.84 -5.22
C ALA A 247 34.27 2.77 -4.26
N GLY A 248 34.76 2.77 -3.03
CA GLY A 248 34.28 1.92 -1.95
C GLY A 248 32.88 2.28 -1.48
N ALA A 249 32.20 1.32 -0.84
CA ALA A 249 30.79 1.44 -0.46
C ALA A 249 30.47 2.65 0.44
N GLY A 250 31.44 3.09 1.24
CA GLY A 250 31.30 4.20 2.18
C GLY A 250 31.48 5.58 1.56
N VAL A 251 31.99 5.68 0.33
CA VAL A 251 32.24 6.97 -0.35
C VAL A 251 30.96 7.80 -0.43
N GLN A 252 31.03 9.03 0.07
CA GLN A 252 29.93 10.02 -0.02
C GLN A 252 30.08 10.89 -1.27
N VAL A 253 29.04 11.64 -1.63
CA VAL A 253 29.06 12.52 -2.80
C VAL A 253 30.19 13.54 -2.72
N GLU A 254 30.40 14.13 -1.54
CA GLU A 254 31.49 15.10 -1.35
C GLU A 254 32.88 14.51 -1.59
N ASP A 255 33.12 13.28 -1.14
CA ASP A 255 34.37 12.55 -1.33
C ASP A 255 34.61 12.31 -2.83
N LEU A 256 33.57 11.81 -3.52
CA LEU A 256 33.65 11.50 -4.94
C LEU A 256 33.91 12.75 -5.78
N TYR A 257 33.20 13.85 -5.52
CA TYR A 257 33.35 15.07 -6.30
C TYR A 257 34.71 15.71 -6.07
N ALA A 258 35.18 15.79 -4.82
CA ALA A 258 36.52 16.28 -4.53
C ALA A 258 37.60 15.44 -5.22
N PHE A 259 37.45 14.11 -5.20
CA PHE A 259 38.37 13.17 -5.83
C PHE A 259 38.39 13.35 -7.35
N ALA A 260 37.22 13.33 -8.02
CA ALA A 260 37.11 13.51 -9.46
C ALA A 260 37.68 14.86 -9.91
N TYR A 261 37.37 15.93 -9.18
CA TYR A 261 37.89 17.27 -9.44
C TYR A 261 39.42 17.32 -9.39
N GLY A 262 40.03 16.64 -8.42
CA GLY A 262 41.50 16.52 -8.31
C GLY A 262 42.17 15.90 -9.55
N TYR A 263 41.42 15.16 -10.36
CA TYR A 263 41.88 14.60 -11.64
C TYR A 263 41.37 15.39 -12.87
N GLY A 264 40.73 16.54 -12.69
CA GLY A 264 40.16 17.36 -13.78
C GLY A 264 38.90 16.75 -14.41
N HIS A 265 38.12 16.01 -13.62
CA HIS A 265 36.92 15.32 -14.05
C HIS A 265 35.72 15.66 -13.14
N VAL A 266 34.52 15.37 -13.64
CA VAL A 266 33.26 15.36 -12.90
C VAL A 266 32.67 13.95 -12.91
N ALA A 267 31.95 13.63 -11.84
CA ALA A 267 31.19 12.40 -11.72
C ALA A 267 29.71 12.73 -11.53
N VAL A 268 28.80 11.83 -11.91
CA VAL A 268 27.36 12.00 -11.64
C VAL A 268 27.09 11.57 -10.20
N GLY A 269 26.77 12.51 -9.32
CA GLY A 269 26.40 12.27 -7.93
C GLY A 269 25.19 13.11 -7.51
N GLY A 270 24.77 12.99 -6.25
CA GLY A 270 23.63 13.73 -5.71
C GLY A 270 23.89 15.23 -5.56
N ASP A 271 22.85 15.98 -5.21
CA ASP A 271 22.97 17.38 -4.79
C ASP A 271 23.42 17.49 -3.32
N CYS A 272 22.94 16.57 -2.48
CA CYS A 272 23.27 16.48 -1.05
C CYS A 272 24.68 15.89 -0.83
N SER A 273 25.51 16.60 -0.07
CA SER A 273 26.92 16.29 0.18
C SER A 273 27.16 14.98 0.93
N THR A 274 26.34 14.70 1.95
CA THR A 274 26.58 13.56 2.85
C THR A 274 25.92 12.26 2.36
N VAL A 275 25.27 12.26 1.20
CA VAL A 275 24.65 11.07 0.62
C VAL A 275 25.73 10.02 0.29
N GLY A 276 25.50 8.78 0.70
CA GLY A 276 26.37 7.65 0.39
C GLY A 276 26.20 7.23 -1.07
N MET A 277 27.17 7.60 -1.92
CA MET A 277 27.11 7.48 -3.38
C MET A 277 26.86 6.04 -3.82
N VAL A 278 27.65 5.10 -3.30
CA VAL A 278 27.63 3.68 -3.72
C VAL A 278 26.47 2.89 -3.09
N GLY A 279 25.81 3.46 -2.09
CA GLY A 279 24.72 2.84 -1.35
C GLY A 279 23.38 2.86 -2.09
N GLY A 280 22.32 3.19 -1.35
CA GLY A 280 20.97 3.27 -1.89
C GLY A 280 20.82 4.26 -3.05
N TYR A 281 21.70 5.27 -3.16
CA TYR A 281 21.66 6.30 -4.20
C TYR A 281 21.81 5.70 -5.62
N ILE A 282 22.98 5.15 -5.98
CA ILE A 282 23.16 4.45 -7.27
C ILE A 282 22.19 3.28 -7.39
N GLN A 283 22.03 2.49 -6.32
CA GLN A 283 21.24 1.27 -6.38
C GLN A 283 19.74 1.51 -6.60
N GLY A 284 19.22 2.70 -6.27
CA GLY A 284 17.83 3.08 -6.50
C GLY A 284 17.60 3.94 -7.76
N GLY A 285 18.66 4.40 -8.43
CA GLY A 285 18.59 5.29 -9.60
C GLY A 285 19.58 6.43 -9.49
N GLY A 286 19.31 7.39 -8.59
CA GLY A 286 20.18 8.53 -8.31
C GLY A 286 20.07 9.65 -9.34
N HIS A 287 19.24 10.67 -9.08
CA HIS A 287 19.20 11.90 -9.86
C HIS A 287 20.33 12.86 -9.47
N SER A 288 20.71 13.77 -10.37
CA SER A 288 21.89 14.62 -10.22
C SER A 288 21.70 16.00 -10.88
N PRO A 289 22.40 17.05 -10.40
CA PRO A 289 22.59 18.29 -11.16
C PRO A 289 23.15 18.07 -12.58
N LEU A 290 23.82 16.93 -12.81
CA LEU A 290 24.38 16.54 -14.11
C LEU A 290 23.48 15.58 -14.91
N SER A 291 22.33 15.18 -14.37
CA SER A 291 21.40 14.29 -15.08
C SER A 291 20.90 14.82 -16.43
N PRO A 292 20.73 16.14 -16.64
CA PRO A 292 20.42 16.68 -17.95
C PRO A 292 21.52 16.47 -19.02
N LEU A 293 22.75 16.11 -18.61
CA LEU A 293 23.86 15.83 -19.53
C LEU A 293 24.17 14.33 -19.63
N PHE A 294 24.19 13.64 -18.50
CA PHE A 294 24.77 12.29 -18.40
C PHE A 294 23.80 11.20 -17.90
N GLY A 295 22.53 11.53 -17.63
CA GLY A 295 21.55 10.57 -17.10
C GLY A 295 21.64 10.35 -15.58
N LEU A 296 21.11 9.24 -15.09
CA LEU A 296 21.11 8.90 -13.66
C LEU A 296 22.45 8.31 -13.22
N ALA A 297 22.67 8.23 -11.91
CA ALA A 297 23.85 7.59 -11.33
C ALA A 297 23.91 6.09 -11.63
N ALA A 298 22.77 5.40 -11.65
CA ALA A 298 22.65 4.01 -12.09
C ALA A 298 23.14 3.79 -13.53
N ASP A 299 22.97 4.77 -14.42
CA ASP A 299 23.44 4.72 -15.80
C ASP A 299 24.99 4.75 -15.89
N GLN A 300 25.67 5.18 -14.82
CA GLN A 300 27.12 5.33 -14.77
C GLN A 300 27.87 4.09 -14.31
N ALA A 301 27.19 3.16 -13.62
CA ALA A 301 27.83 1.99 -13.05
C ALA A 301 28.30 1.00 -14.13
N LEU A 302 29.54 0.52 -13.99
CA LEU A 302 30.22 -0.37 -14.93
C LEU A 302 30.50 -1.75 -14.34
N GLU A 303 30.73 -1.83 -13.02
CA GLU A 303 31.02 -3.07 -12.28
C GLU A 303 30.74 -2.85 -10.79
N PHE A 304 30.23 -3.88 -10.11
CA PHE A 304 30.08 -3.92 -8.65
C PHE A 304 30.81 -5.11 -8.04
N GLN A 305 31.34 -4.92 -6.85
CA GLN A 305 31.80 -6.01 -5.98
C GLN A 305 30.81 -6.22 -4.84
N VAL A 306 30.32 -7.44 -4.66
CA VAL A 306 29.10 -7.71 -3.88
C VAL A 306 29.27 -8.94 -2.98
N VAL A 307 28.87 -8.83 -1.71
CA VAL A 307 28.67 -9.99 -0.83
C VAL A 307 27.21 -10.42 -0.85
N LEU A 308 26.93 -11.65 -1.27
CA LEU A 308 25.58 -12.21 -1.35
C LEU A 308 25.10 -12.78 -0.01
N ALA A 309 23.81 -13.12 0.05
CA ALA A 309 23.15 -13.59 1.27
C ALA A 309 23.68 -14.97 1.76
N ASN A 310 24.27 -15.79 0.88
CA ASN A 310 24.98 -17.02 1.25
C ASN A 310 26.42 -16.78 1.76
N GLY A 311 26.89 -15.52 1.72
CA GLY A 311 28.25 -15.11 2.10
C GLY A 311 29.26 -15.18 0.97
N SER A 312 28.89 -15.50 -0.28
CA SER A 312 29.81 -15.44 -1.41
C SER A 312 30.16 -14.00 -1.79
N PHE A 313 31.41 -13.77 -2.19
CA PHE A 313 31.89 -12.48 -2.70
C PHE A 313 32.05 -12.59 -4.21
N VAL A 314 31.33 -11.78 -4.97
CA VAL A 314 31.18 -11.89 -6.42
C VAL A 314 31.34 -10.55 -7.13
N THR A 315 31.74 -10.61 -8.40
CA THR A 315 31.73 -9.46 -9.31
C THR A 315 30.45 -9.46 -10.14
N ALA A 316 29.79 -8.31 -10.25
CA ALA A 316 28.61 -8.12 -11.10
C ALA A 316 28.91 -7.04 -12.16
N ASN A 317 28.91 -7.42 -13.43
CA ASN A 317 29.12 -6.54 -14.57
C ASN A 317 28.36 -7.07 -15.81
N GLU A 318 28.65 -6.55 -17.00
CA GLU A 318 27.96 -6.93 -18.25
C GLU A 318 28.27 -8.34 -18.74
N ALA A 319 29.26 -9.04 -18.16
CA ALA A 319 29.67 -10.39 -18.54
C ALA A 319 29.50 -11.43 -17.42
N GLU A 320 29.52 -11.00 -16.16
CA GLU A 320 29.45 -11.86 -14.98
C GLU A 320 28.32 -11.40 -14.05
N ASN A 321 27.49 -12.35 -13.58
CA ASN A 321 26.31 -12.06 -12.74
C ASN A 321 25.44 -10.93 -13.32
N THR A 322 25.15 -11.00 -14.62
CA THR A 322 24.55 -9.90 -15.40
C THR A 322 23.16 -9.50 -14.94
N ASP A 323 22.40 -10.43 -14.38
CA ASP A 323 21.09 -10.15 -13.80
C ASP A 323 21.18 -9.44 -12.45
N LEU A 324 22.16 -9.82 -11.60
CA LEU A 324 22.52 -9.05 -10.41
C LEU A 324 23.03 -7.65 -10.77
N PHE A 325 23.87 -7.53 -11.80
CA PHE A 325 24.36 -6.24 -12.31
C PHE A 325 23.20 -5.32 -12.72
N TRP A 326 22.25 -5.86 -13.48
CA TRP A 326 21.04 -5.15 -13.87
C TRP A 326 20.21 -4.73 -12.65
N ALA A 327 19.99 -5.64 -11.70
CA ALA A 327 19.20 -5.38 -10.50
C ALA A 327 19.84 -4.33 -9.56
N LEU A 328 21.17 -4.30 -9.44
CA LEU A 328 21.90 -3.31 -8.63
C LEU A 328 21.88 -1.90 -9.23
N ARG A 329 21.39 -1.73 -10.46
CA ARG A 329 21.29 -0.44 -11.16
C ARG A 329 19.84 0.02 -11.22
N GLY A 330 19.23 0.31 -10.08
CA GLY A 330 17.86 0.83 -9.98
C GLY A 330 16.86 -0.08 -9.25
N GLY A 331 17.25 -1.32 -8.91
CA GLY A 331 16.38 -2.27 -8.19
C GLY A 331 16.20 -1.98 -6.69
N GLY A 332 16.91 -1.00 -6.14
CA GLY A 332 16.87 -0.62 -4.73
C GLY A 332 17.98 -1.25 -3.89
N GLY A 333 18.64 -0.42 -3.09
CA GLY A 333 19.76 -0.87 -2.25
C GLY A 333 19.34 -1.78 -1.09
N GLY A 334 20.20 -2.73 -0.74
CA GLY A 334 20.00 -3.66 0.38
C GLY A 334 19.19 -4.93 0.05
N SER A 335 18.63 -5.03 -1.16
CA SER A 335 17.78 -6.16 -1.53
C SER A 335 18.52 -7.32 -2.22
N TYR A 336 19.60 -7.09 -2.97
CA TYR A 336 20.23 -8.15 -3.79
C TYR A 336 21.57 -8.67 -3.27
N GLY A 337 22.24 -7.86 -2.45
CA GLY A 337 23.54 -8.15 -1.87
C GLY A 337 24.11 -6.90 -1.21
N ILE A 338 25.24 -7.05 -0.53
CA ILE A 338 25.97 -5.96 0.11
C ILE A 338 27.06 -5.50 -0.86
N VAL A 339 26.84 -4.36 -1.51
CA VAL A 339 27.85 -3.74 -2.38
C VAL A 339 29.02 -3.24 -1.51
N THR A 340 30.24 -3.57 -1.94
CA THR A 340 31.51 -3.23 -1.28
C THR A 340 32.31 -2.21 -2.06
N SER A 341 32.18 -2.18 -3.39
CA SER A 341 32.66 -1.12 -4.28
C SER A 341 31.90 -1.10 -5.60
N VAL A 342 32.02 0.01 -6.32
CA VAL A 342 31.50 0.20 -7.68
C VAL A 342 32.55 0.89 -8.56
N ILE A 343 32.56 0.61 -9.84
CA ILE A 343 33.26 1.39 -10.86
C ILE A 343 32.23 2.24 -11.60
N ILE A 344 32.46 3.55 -11.70
CA ILE A 344 31.59 4.49 -12.40
C ILE A 344 32.32 5.28 -13.47
N LYS A 345 31.59 5.65 -14.53
CA LYS A 345 32.07 6.60 -15.56
C LYS A 345 32.35 7.97 -14.92
N VAL A 346 33.39 8.65 -15.42
CA VAL A 346 33.62 10.09 -15.16
C VAL A 346 33.85 10.84 -16.45
N TYR A 347 33.68 12.15 -16.41
CA TYR A 347 33.70 13.03 -17.58
C TYR A 347 34.67 14.18 -17.37
N PRO A 348 35.22 14.82 -18.42
CA PRO A 348 36.01 16.04 -18.26
C PRO A 348 35.23 17.10 -17.48
N ASP A 349 35.93 17.85 -16.64
CA ASP A 349 35.32 18.93 -15.86
C ASP A 349 34.70 20.04 -16.75
N ILE A 350 33.69 20.71 -16.23
CA ILE A 350 32.85 21.67 -16.95
C ILE A 350 32.60 22.93 -16.13
N ALA A 351 32.59 24.09 -16.79
CA ALA A 351 32.15 25.33 -16.18
C ALA A 351 30.63 25.31 -15.93
N VAL A 352 30.18 26.04 -14.91
CA VAL A 352 28.77 26.09 -14.51
C VAL A 352 28.35 27.53 -14.28
N SER A 353 27.21 27.92 -14.83
CA SER A 353 26.55 29.18 -14.47
C SER A 353 25.33 28.90 -13.63
N THR A 354 25.01 29.78 -12.68
CA THR A 354 23.87 29.60 -11.79
C THR A 354 23.01 30.86 -11.70
N ALA A 355 21.76 30.66 -11.32
CA ALA A 355 20.85 31.75 -10.96
C ALA A 355 19.99 31.35 -9.76
N ASN A 356 19.89 32.24 -8.77
CA ASN A 356 18.97 32.09 -7.65
C ASN A 356 17.89 33.17 -7.70
N LEU A 357 16.64 32.81 -7.43
CA LEU A 357 15.52 33.74 -7.43
C LEU A 357 14.47 33.32 -6.42
N THR A 358 13.97 34.28 -5.64
CA THR A 358 12.85 34.09 -4.74
C THR A 358 11.69 34.98 -5.17
N ILE A 359 10.48 34.43 -5.22
CA ILE A 359 9.24 35.16 -5.45
C ILE A 359 8.34 34.90 -4.24
N SER A 360 7.92 35.96 -3.55
CA SER A 360 7.14 35.83 -2.33
C SER A 360 6.03 36.88 -2.27
N THR A 361 4.90 36.51 -1.67
CA THR A 361 3.81 37.45 -1.36
C THR A 361 4.02 38.16 -0.03
N VAL A 362 5.02 37.77 0.78
CA VAL A 362 5.29 38.34 2.12
C VAL A 362 5.67 39.82 2.06
N ASP A 363 6.33 40.26 0.99
CA ASP A 363 6.79 41.64 0.83
C ASP A 363 5.72 42.61 0.28
N GLU A 364 4.43 42.20 0.26
CA GLU A 364 3.23 42.91 -0.27
C GLU A 364 3.28 43.35 -1.75
N MET A 365 4.44 43.29 -2.41
CA MET A 365 4.61 43.70 -3.81
C MET A 365 4.05 42.69 -4.83
N VAL A 366 3.83 41.44 -4.42
CA VAL A 366 3.30 40.37 -5.28
C VAL A 366 1.96 39.91 -4.72
N SER A 367 0.88 40.10 -5.51
CA SER A 367 -0.43 39.58 -5.12
C SER A 367 -0.46 38.04 -5.19
N LYS A 368 -1.40 37.43 -4.48
CA LYS A 368 -1.62 35.96 -4.54
C LYS A 368 -1.85 35.49 -5.98
N GLU A 369 -2.65 36.20 -6.76
CA GLU A 369 -2.94 35.86 -8.16
C GLU A 369 -1.70 35.97 -9.04
N SER A 370 -0.88 37.01 -8.82
CA SER A 370 0.36 37.23 -9.55
C SER A 370 1.40 36.16 -9.22
N PHE A 371 1.48 35.74 -7.94
CA PHE A 371 2.31 34.62 -7.50
C PHE A 371 1.93 33.32 -8.21
N TRP A 372 0.65 32.95 -8.22
CA TRP A 372 0.22 31.72 -8.88
C TRP A 372 0.44 31.77 -10.39
N SER A 373 0.23 32.92 -11.02
CA SER A 373 0.52 33.13 -12.45
C SER A 373 2.03 33.01 -12.74
N ALA A 374 2.87 33.53 -11.84
CA ALA A 374 4.33 33.39 -11.95
C ALA A 374 4.78 31.94 -11.79
N LEU A 375 4.18 31.19 -10.87
CA LEU A 375 4.46 29.76 -10.70
C LEU A 375 3.98 28.94 -11.91
N GLU A 376 2.77 29.19 -12.41
CA GLU A 376 2.26 28.54 -13.62
C GLU A 376 3.21 28.79 -14.80
N SER A 377 3.62 30.05 -14.99
CA SER A 377 4.62 30.43 -15.98
C SER A 377 5.93 29.66 -15.78
N PHE A 378 6.49 29.63 -14.57
CA PHE A 378 7.72 28.89 -14.24
C PHE A 378 7.63 27.40 -14.63
N LEU A 379 6.55 26.72 -14.26
CA LEU A 379 6.36 25.30 -14.58
C LEU A 379 6.18 25.07 -16.10
N SER A 380 5.62 26.02 -16.84
CA SER A 380 5.42 25.90 -18.29
C SER A 380 6.72 25.86 -19.10
N TYR A 381 7.83 26.41 -18.56
CA TYR A 381 9.14 26.39 -19.21
C TYR A 381 9.94 25.09 -18.95
N PHE A 382 9.49 24.24 -18.02
CA PHE A 382 10.20 23.00 -17.65
C PHE A 382 10.54 22.11 -18.85
N PRO A 383 9.64 21.89 -19.83
CA PRO A 383 9.96 21.13 -21.02
C PRO A 383 11.17 21.65 -21.78
N GLN A 384 11.24 22.95 -21.99
CA GLN A 384 12.27 23.62 -22.79
C GLN A 384 13.60 23.63 -22.04
N TRP A 385 13.62 24.01 -20.76
CA TRP A 385 14.82 24.02 -19.94
C TRP A 385 15.43 22.62 -19.75
N ALA A 386 14.58 21.60 -19.64
CA ALA A 386 15.00 20.21 -19.66
C ALA A 386 15.71 19.83 -20.97
N ASP A 387 15.22 20.31 -22.13
CA ASP A 387 15.83 20.07 -23.44
C ASP A 387 17.14 20.88 -23.61
N ASP A 388 17.19 22.09 -23.06
CA ASP A 388 18.38 22.95 -23.04
C ASP A 388 19.50 22.40 -22.14
N GLY A 389 19.22 21.39 -21.31
CA GLY A 389 20.20 20.77 -20.42
C GLY A 389 20.40 21.56 -19.13
N LEU A 390 19.38 22.28 -18.66
CA LEU A 390 19.38 22.94 -17.37
C LEU A 390 18.88 21.99 -16.28
N TYR A 391 19.34 22.25 -15.06
CA TYR A 391 18.86 21.64 -13.82
C TYR A 391 18.31 22.76 -12.93
N THR A 392 17.18 22.56 -12.28
CA THR A 392 16.64 23.56 -11.34
C THR A 392 16.12 22.88 -10.10
N PHE A 393 16.55 23.33 -8.92
CA PHE A 393 15.96 22.95 -7.64
C PHE A 393 15.09 24.07 -7.10
N PHE A 394 13.88 23.73 -6.65
CA PHE A 394 12.91 24.72 -6.17
C PHE A 394 12.08 24.22 -4.99
N PHE A 395 11.65 25.16 -4.15
CA PHE A 395 10.68 24.98 -3.08
C PHE A 395 9.47 25.88 -3.29
N ILE A 396 8.30 25.39 -2.90
CA ILE A 396 7.02 26.10 -2.89
C ILE A 396 6.34 25.81 -1.57
N TRP A 397 6.04 26.84 -0.79
CA TRP A 397 5.35 26.66 0.48
C TRP A 397 4.44 27.83 0.81
N ASN A 398 3.60 27.59 1.82
CA ASN A 398 2.74 28.58 2.42
C ASN A 398 3.38 29.00 3.76
N ASP A 399 3.91 30.22 3.82
CA ASP A 399 4.62 30.77 4.98
C ASP A 399 3.70 30.91 6.19
N VAL A 400 2.49 31.42 5.95
CA VAL A 400 1.47 31.65 6.97
C VAL A 400 0.12 31.17 6.44
N PRO A 401 -0.27 29.91 6.72
CA PRO A 401 -1.49 29.32 6.16
C PRO A 401 -2.76 30.12 6.40
N SER A 402 -2.87 30.80 7.55
CA SER A 402 -4.00 31.66 7.88
C SER A 402 -4.05 32.99 7.10
N ALA A 403 -2.89 33.47 6.63
CA ALA A 403 -2.77 34.71 5.85
C ALA A 403 -2.72 34.43 4.34
N GLY A 404 -2.43 33.18 3.94
CA GLY A 404 -2.29 32.80 2.53
C GLY A 404 -1.04 33.42 1.89
N GLU A 405 0.05 33.45 2.64
CA GLU A 405 1.35 33.95 2.17
C GLU A 405 2.14 32.82 1.52
N PHE A 406 2.63 33.01 0.30
CA PHE A 406 3.31 31.98 -0.46
C PHE A 406 4.70 32.42 -0.89
N THR A 407 5.62 31.46 -0.91
CA THR A 407 6.98 31.66 -1.41
C THR A 407 7.36 30.55 -2.39
N LEU A 408 7.97 30.96 -3.50
CA LEU A 408 8.70 30.14 -4.47
C LEU A 408 10.18 30.51 -4.33
N ASP A 409 10.99 29.58 -3.85
CA ASP A 409 12.45 29.72 -3.78
C ASP A 409 13.09 28.83 -4.84
N ILE A 410 13.82 29.44 -5.77
CA ILE A 410 14.56 28.74 -6.81
C ILE A 410 16.04 28.92 -6.52
N ALA A 411 16.65 27.84 -6.07
CA ALA A 411 18.04 27.87 -5.61
C ALA A 411 18.65 26.47 -5.66
N PRO A 412 19.42 26.12 -6.70
CA PRO A 412 19.77 26.94 -7.88
C PRO A 412 19.00 26.56 -9.17
N PHE A 413 18.91 27.51 -10.11
CA PHE A 413 19.08 27.17 -11.53
C PHE A 413 20.55 26.87 -11.77
N LEU A 414 20.85 25.74 -12.38
CA LEU A 414 22.20 25.27 -12.67
C LEU A 414 22.31 24.94 -14.16
N ALA A 415 23.28 25.58 -14.80
CA ALA A 415 23.50 25.52 -16.24
C ALA A 415 24.89 24.90 -16.50
N PRO A 416 25.01 23.57 -16.40
CA PRO A 416 26.29 22.90 -16.59
C PRO A 416 26.75 23.02 -18.04
N ASN A 417 28.04 23.26 -18.24
CA ASN A 417 28.68 23.48 -19.54
C ASN A 417 28.11 24.67 -20.33
N LYS A 418 27.67 25.72 -19.62
CA LYS A 418 27.08 26.94 -20.22
C LYS A 418 27.67 28.19 -19.58
N THR A 419 27.83 29.22 -20.40
CA THR A 419 28.26 30.56 -19.98
C THR A 419 27.11 31.32 -19.32
N LEU A 420 27.46 32.36 -18.55
CA LEU A 420 26.46 33.19 -17.88
C LEU A 420 25.51 33.86 -18.89
N ARG A 421 26.02 34.27 -20.05
CA ARG A 421 25.23 34.88 -21.12
C ARG A 421 24.20 33.92 -21.70
N GLU A 422 24.57 32.64 -21.87
CA GLU A 422 23.63 31.62 -22.33
C GLU A 422 22.52 31.39 -21.31
N LEU A 423 22.87 31.22 -20.02
CA LEU A 423 21.86 31.09 -18.96
C LEU A 423 20.91 32.29 -18.91
N GLN A 424 21.44 33.51 -18.95
CA GLN A 424 20.62 34.72 -19.04
C GLN A 424 19.71 34.72 -20.27
N SER A 425 20.19 34.23 -21.42
CA SER A 425 19.39 34.12 -22.63
C SER A 425 18.25 33.10 -22.50
N TYR A 426 18.48 31.97 -21.84
CA TYR A 426 17.46 30.94 -21.60
C TYR A 426 16.37 31.42 -20.64
N LEU A 427 16.72 32.21 -19.61
CA LEU A 427 15.75 32.71 -18.62
C LEU A 427 15.07 34.01 -19.05
N LYS A 428 15.63 34.76 -20.01
CA LYS A 428 15.10 36.06 -20.46
C LYS A 428 13.61 36.04 -20.85
N PRO A 429 13.10 35.07 -21.62
CA PRO A 429 11.67 35.05 -21.97
C PRO A 429 10.77 34.94 -20.74
N TRP A 430 11.13 34.05 -19.81
CA TRP A 430 10.39 33.86 -18.57
C TRP A 430 10.46 35.11 -17.66
N LEU A 431 11.63 35.72 -17.51
CA LEU A 431 11.78 36.96 -16.73
C LEU A 431 10.93 38.11 -17.30
N GLY A 432 10.84 38.24 -18.63
CA GLY A 432 9.93 39.21 -19.26
C GLY A 432 8.46 38.93 -18.96
N GLN A 433 8.06 37.66 -18.92
CA GLN A 433 6.69 37.28 -18.53
C GLN A 433 6.39 37.59 -17.05
N LEU A 434 7.37 37.50 -16.16
CA LEU A 434 7.20 37.96 -14.77
C LEU A 434 6.96 39.47 -14.69
N GLU A 435 7.68 40.27 -15.48
CA GLU A 435 7.46 41.73 -15.56
C GLU A 435 6.04 42.07 -16.04
N GLU A 436 5.52 41.36 -17.06
CA GLU A 436 4.15 41.51 -17.56
C GLU A 436 3.10 41.18 -16.48
N LEU A 437 3.41 40.24 -15.59
CA LEU A 437 2.59 39.86 -14.43
C LEU A 437 2.78 40.82 -13.23
N SER A 438 3.52 41.92 -13.41
CA SER A 438 3.87 42.85 -12.32
C SER A 438 4.63 42.18 -11.16
N VAL A 439 5.35 41.09 -11.45
CA VAL A 439 6.21 40.38 -10.49
C VAL A 439 7.65 40.80 -10.73
N SER A 440 8.19 41.62 -9.82
CA SER A 440 9.60 42.03 -9.89
C SER A 440 10.51 40.86 -9.53
N ALA A 441 11.31 40.40 -10.49
CA ALA A 441 12.31 39.35 -10.30
C ALA A 441 13.72 39.94 -10.36
N SER A 442 14.54 39.64 -9.36
CA SER A 442 15.96 40.05 -9.32
C SER A 442 16.85 38.82 -9.12
N PRO A 443 17.13 38.03 -10.18
CA PRO A 443 17.94 36.84 -10.03
C PRO A 443 19.38 37.20 -9.63
N VAL A 444 19.94 36.44 -8.70
CA VAL A 444 21.36 36.48 -8.35
C VAL A 444 22.11 35.54 -9.27
N TRP A 445 23.01 36.09 -10.08
CA TRP A 445 23.73 35.39 -11.12
C TRP A 445 25.17 35.10 -10.69
N ASP A 446 25.63 33.88 -10.90
CA ASP A 446 27.03 33.51 -10.69
C ASP A 446 27.58 32.64 -11.83
N HIS A 447 28.91 32.58 -11.92
CA HIS A 447 29.62 31.74 -12.86
C HIS A 447 30.86 31.14 -12.20
N PHE A 448 31.02 29.83 -12.37
CA PHE A 448 32.09 29.04 -11.80
C PHE A 448 32.88 28.37 -12.92
N PRO A 449 34.23 28.35 -12.83
CA PRO A 449 35.07 27.73 -13.85
C PRO A 449 34.99 26.19 -13.86
N ASP A 450 34.49 25.59 -12.78
CA ASP A 450 34.37 24.15 -12.57
C ASP A 450 33.07 23.78 -11.86
N PHE A 451 32.66 22.53 -11.99
CA PHE A 451 31.42 22.02 -11.40
C PHE A 451 31.50 21.88 -9.89
N TYR A 452 32.65 21.44 -9.36
CA TYR A 452 32.82 21.16 -7.94
C TYR A 452 32.62 22.41 -7.07
N THR A 453 33.20 23.54 -7.48
CA THR A 453 33.05 24.82 -6.79
C THR A 453 31.61 25.34 -6.88
N ALA A 454 30.96 25.18 -8.04
CA ALA A 454 29.56 25.53 -8.20
C ALA A 454 28.68 24.73 -7.22
N TRP A 455 28.84 23.40 -7.22
CA TRP A 455 28.12 22.49 -6.35
C TRP A 455 28.36 22.78 -4.86
N LEU A 456 29.60 23.01 -4.43
CA LEU A 456 29.91 23.40 -3.04
C LEU A 456 29.23 24.70 -2.63
N THR A 457 29.06 25.63 -3.57
CA THR A 457 28.46 26.95 -3.30
C THR A 457 26.94 26.89 -3.28
N THR A 458 26.32 26.03 -4.09
CA THR A 458 24.87 26.00 -4.27
C THR A 458 24.16 24.82 -3.61
N GLY A 459 24.88 23.77 -3.25
CA GLY A 459 24.32 22.55 -2.66
C GLY A 459 23.59 22.84 -1.34
N ARG A 460 22.46 22.17 -1.12
CA ARG A 460 21.65 22.31 0.09
C ARG A 460 21.37 20.96 0.71
N GLU A 461 21.45 20.90 2.03
CA GLU A 461 21.17 19.69 2.78
C GLU A 461 20.66 20.05 4.17
N THR A 462 19.62 19.35 4.65
CA THR A 462 19.00 19.64 5.95
C THR A 462 18.53 18.37 6.63
N MET A 463 18.60 18.36 7.96
CA MET A 463 18.14 17.25 8.80
C MET A 463 16.62 17.18 8.73
N GLN A 464 16.06 15.98 8.62
CA GLN A 464 14.61 15.84 8.59
C GLN A 464 14.04 16.07 10.00
N PRO A 465 13.01 16.91 10.15
CA PRO A 465 12.35 17.11 11.43
C PRO A 465 11.77 15.79 11.99
N PRO A 466 11.71 15.63 13.32
CA PRO A 466 11.19 14.41 13.97
C PRO A 466 9.69 14.19 13.72
N ASN A 467 8.98 15.19 13.20
CA ASN A 467 7.53 15.21 12.98
C ASN A 467 7.15 15.40 11.51
N GLN A 468 7.97 14.91 10.60
CA GLN A 468 7.78 15.05 9.16
C GLN A 468 8.01 13.72 8.43
N ALA A 469 7.26 13.49 7.35
CA ALA A 469 7.56 12.50 6.32
C ALA A 469 7.37 13.12 4.93
N VAL A 470 7.89 12.46 3.89
CA VAL A 470 7.84 12.94 2.51
C VAL A 470 7.24 11.90 1.59
N ALA A 471 6.52 12.35 0.58
CA ALA A 471 6.09 11.57 -0.57
C ALA A 471 6.59 12.23 -1.85
N SER A 472 6.62 11.48 -2.96
CA SER A 472 7.07 12.01 -4.24
C SER A 472 6.30 11.48 -5.43
N ARG A 473 6.49 12.17 -6.57
CA ARG A 473 5.98 11.75 -7.86
C ARG A 473 6.91 12.20 -8.99
N LEU A 474 7.09 11.30 -9.95
CA LEU A 474 7.69 11.62 -11.24
C LEU A 474 6.63 12.26 -12.13
N TRP A 475 6.94 13.43 -12.71
CA TRP A 475 6.08 14.15 -13.64
C TRP A 475 6.64 14.02 -15.06
N PRO A 476 5.96 13.25 -15.93
CA PRO A 476 6.40 13.04 -17.30
C PRO A 476 6.23 14.32 -18.13
N ARG A 477 6.98 14.41 -19.24
CA ARG A 477 6.93 15.54 -20.17
C ARG A 477 5.51 15.96 -20.54
N ARG A 478 4.63 14.99 -20.81
CA ARG A 478 3.22 15.23 -21.17
C ARG A 478 2.47 16.10 -20.16
N SER A 479 2.83 16.04 -18.87
CA SER A 479 2.18 16.82 -17.81
C SER A 479 2.39 18.32 -17.94
N PHE A 480 3.34 18.76 -18.79
CA PHE A 480 3.66 20.17 -18.99
C PHE A 480 3.44 20.66 -20.43
N VAL A 481 3.26 19.75 -21.40
CA VAL A 481 3.08 20.13 -22.81
C VAL A 481 1.64 19.95 -23.31
N ASP A 482 0.86 19.05 -22.70
CA ASP A 482 -0.58 18.95 -22.96
C ASP A 482 -1.29 20.03 -22.15
N ALA A 483 -2.01 20.94 -22.82
CA ALA A 483 -2.59 22.11 -22.17
C ALA A 483 -3.67 21.76 -21.14
N GLU A 484 -4.51 20.75 -21.39
CA GLU A 484 -5.57 20.34 -20.47
C GLU A 484 -4.98 19.61 -19.25
N LEU A 485 -4.01 18.73 -19.50
CA LEU A 485 -3.30 18.02 -18.44
C LEU A 485 -2.42 18.96 -17.62
N PHE A 486 -1.78 19.96 -18.23
CA PHE A 486 -0.96 20.95 -17.54
C PHE A 486 -1.81 21.80 -16.60
N ASN A 487 -2.96 22.29 -17.06
CA ASN A 487 -3.86 23.04 -16.18
C ASN A 487 -4.30 22.20 -14.97
N SER A 488 -4.63 20.92 -15.19
CA SER A 488 -4.98 19.98 -14.11
C SER A 488 -3.80 19.71 -13.16
N THR A 489 -2.59 19.56 -13.72
CA THR A 489 -1.34 19.34 -12.98
C THR A 489 -1.01 20.54 -12.11
N PHE A 490 -1.01 21.74 -12.68
CA PHE A 490 -0.80 23.00 -11.98
C PHE A 490 -1.85 23.21 -10.88
N GLY A 491 -3.14 23.03 -11.20
CA GLY A 491 -4.22 23.14 -10.21
C GLY A 491 -4.06 22.19 -9.03
N THR A 492 -3.52 20.99 -9.28
CA THR A 492 -3.23 20.00 -8.23
C THR A 492 -2.03 20.40 -7.36
N ILE A 493 -0.92 20.85 -7.96
CA ILE A 493 0.25 21.36 -7.22
C ILE A 493 -0.15 22.56 -6.36
N ARG A 494 -0.90 23.49 -6.93
CA ARG A 494 -1.46 24.65 -6.22
C ARG A 494 -2.32 24.21 -5.04
N ALA A 495 -3.25 23.28 -5.23
CA ALA A 495 -4.13 22.81 -4.17
C ALA A 495 -3.34 22.15 -3.01
N THR A 496 -2.28 21.40 -3.32
CA THR A 496 -1.39 20.81 -2.31
C THR A 496 -0.69 21.89 -1.47
N VAL A 497 -0.14 22.92 -2.11
CA VAL A 497 0.54 24.03 -1.41
C VAL A 497 -0.45 24.91 -0.63
N GLU A 498 -1.63 25.21 -1.19
CA GLU A 498 -2.69 25.96 -0.51
C GLU A 498 -3.20 25.21 0.74
N ALA A 499 -3.17 23.88 0.72
CA ALA A 499 -3.48 23.06 1.89
C ALA A 499 -2.38 23.04 2.97
N GLY A 500 -1.24 23.70 2.73
CA GLY A 500 -0.16 23.83 3.70
C GLY A 500 0.95 22.78 3.57
N TYR A 501 0.90 21.91 2.56
CA TYR A 501 1.96 20.94 2.31
C TYR A 501 3.09 21.57 1.51
N LYS A 502 4.25 21.72 2.16
CA LYS A 502 5.47 22.21 1.52
C LYS A 502 5.87 21.27 0.40
N THR A 503 5.98 21.81 -0.80
CA THR A 503 6.30 21.09 -2.03
C THR A 503 7.65 21.54 -2.55
N PHE A 504 8.45 20.63 -3.09
CA PHE A 504 9.73 20.94 -3.67
C PHE A 504 10.03 19.97 -4.81
N GLY A 505 10.98 20.29 -5.66
CA GLY A 505 11.29 19.41 -6.76
C GLY A 505 12.40 19.92 -7.64
N TYR A 506 12.59 19.16 -8.72
CA TYR A 506 13.67 19.35 -9.65
C TYR A 506 13.13 19.42 -11.07
N ASN A 507 13.51 20.41 -11.87
CA ASN A 507 13.37 20.32 -13.32
C ASN A 507 14.59 19.59 -13.89
N ILE A 508 14.36 18.36 -14.39
CA ILE A 508 15.41 17.42 -14.79
C ILE A 508 14.92 16.53 -15.91
N ALA A 509 15.81 16.09 -16.80
CA ALA A 509 15.48 15.13 -17.85
C ALA A 509 16.58 14.08 -18.05
N PRO A 510 16.59 13.01 -17.22
CA PRO A 510 17.52 11.90 -17.35
C PRO A 510 17.06 10.91 -18.44
N THR A 511 17.02 11.37 -19.70
CA THR A 511 16.57 10.53 -20.81
C THR A 511 17.50 9.34 -21.01
N LEU A 512 16.97 8.25 -21.57
CA LEU A 512 17.74 7.04 -21.84
C LEU A 512 18.99 7.32 -22.70
N ALA A 513 18.86 8.22 -23.69
CA ALA A 513 19.98 8.63 -24.54
C ALA A 513 21.08 9.36 -23.77
N ARG A 514 20.72 10.24 -22.82
CA ARG A 514 21.69 10.96 -21.96
C ARG A 514 22.45 9.99 -21.04
N GLY A 515 21.77 8.94 -20.56
CA GLY A 515 22.38 7.84 -19.81
C GLY A 515 23.23 6.87 -20.64
N GLY A 516 23.40 7.10 -21.95
CA GLY A 516 24.14 6.21 -22.84
C GLY A 516 23.39 4.91 -23.18
N ASN A 517 22.06 4.92 -23.12
CA ASN A 517 21.17 3.79 -23.43
C ASN A 517 21.45 2.54 -22.59
N ALA A 518 21.64 2.73 -21.29
CA ALA A 518 21.83 1.66 -20.33
C ALA A 518 20.61 0.69 -20.28
N ASP A 519 20.87 -0.62 -20.30
CA ASP A 519 19.91 -1.64 -19.83
C ASP A 519 20.09 -1.80 -18.32
N ASP A 520 19.18 -1.21 -17.55
CA ASP A 520 19.18 -1.21 -16.10
C ASP A 520 17.78 -1.32 -15.49
N ALA A 521 17.72 -1.47 -14.17
CA ALA A 521 16.49 -1.70 -13.42
C ALA A 521 15.74 -0.42 -13.04
N VAL A 522 16.25 0.76 -13.41
CA VAL A 522 15.56 2.04 -13.18
C VAL A 522 14.18 1.98 -13.83
N THR A 523 13.14 2.47 -13.14
CA THR A 523 11.80 2.56 -13.73
C THR A 523 11.83 3.33 -15.06
N PRO A 524 11.24 2.80 -16.15
CA PRO A 524 11.20 3.49 -17.44
C PRO A 524 10.58 4.90 -17.38
N ALA A 525 9.74 5.17 -16.37
CA ALA A 525 9.14 6.48 -16.16
C ALA A 525 10.17 7.62 -16.00
N TRP A 526 11.35 7.34 -15.43
CA TRP A 526 12.43 8.32 -15.35
C TRP A 526 12.83 8.87 -16.71
N ARG A 527 12.74 8.04 -17.76
CA ARG A 527 13.22 8.37 -19.10
C ARG A 527 12.31 9.39 -19.81
N GLU A 528 11.06 9.53 -19.35
CA GLU A 528 10.09 10.53 -19.81
C GLU A 528 9.89 11.68 -18.82
N THR A 529 10.53 11.63 -17.65
CA THR A 529 10.38 12.62 -16.59
C THR A 529 11.02 13.95 -16.98
N VAL A 530 10.28 15.04 -16.75
CA VAL A 530 10.82 16.42 -16.83
C VAL A 530 10.83 17.12 -15.48
N SER A 531 10.12 16.55 -14.49
CA SER A 531 10.20 17.00 -13.11
C SER A 531 10.01 15.88 -12.12
N HIS A 532 10.86 15.82 -11.09
CA HIS A 532 10.65 15.00 -9.92
C HIS A 532 10.24 15.91 -8.77
N MET A 533 9.03 15.74 -8.23
CA MET A 533 8.50 16.58 -7.17
C MET A 533 8.20 15.77 -5.92
N MET A 534 8.43 16.38 -4.77
CA MET A 534 8.19 15.87 -3.44
C MET A 534 7.27 16.80 -2.67
N SER A 535 6.49 16.26 -1.74
CA SER A 535 5.69 17.03 -0.80
C SER A 535 5.80 16.44 0.60
N GLY A 536 5.86 17.32 1.61
CA GLY A 536 6.05 16.92 3.00
C GLY A 536 4.76 16.98 3.81
N VAL A 537 4.48 15.90 4.53
CA VAL A 537 3.44 15.87 5.58
C VAL A 537 4.08 16.14 6.94
N ASN A 538 3.44 16.99 7.73
CA ASN A 538 3.87 17.35 9.08
C ASN A 538 2.74 17.10 10.07
N TRP A 539 3.09 16.77 11.30
CA TRP A 539 2.14 16.63 12.41
C TRP A 539 2.65 17.39 13.66
N PRO A 540 1.81 17.64 14.68
CA PRO A 540 2.28 18.22 15.93
C PRO A 540 3.43 17.41 16.55
N LEU A 541 4.45 18.09 17.09
CA LEU A 541 5.69 17.44 17.56
C LEU A 541 5.44 16.27 18.53
N TYR A 542 4.46 16.38 19.42
CA TYR A 542 4.08 15.37 20.42
C TYR A 542 2.77 14.65 20.07
N ALA A 543 2.42 14.56 18.78
CA ALA A 543 1.23 13.87 18.31
C ALA A 543 1.22 12.39 18.72
N ARG A 544 0.03 11.88 19.05
CA ARG A 544 -0.21 10.45 19.28
C ARG A 544 -0.18 9.70 17.95
N PRO A 545 0.13 8.38 17.94
CA PRO A 545 0.17 7.61 16.70
C PRO A 545 -1.11 7.71 15.83
N SER A 546 -2.29 7.83 16.45
CA SER A 546 -3.54 8.06 15.70
C SER A 546 -3.55 9.40 14.96
N GLU A 547 -3.10 10.48 15.60
CA GLU A 547 -3.05 11.82 15.00
C GLU A 547 -2.02 11.90 13.87
N ILE A 548 -0.92 11.15 13.99
CA ILE A 548 0.07 11.01 12.92
C ILE A 548 -0.56 10.28 11.73
N ASN A 549 -1.28 9.18 11.97
CA ASN A 549 -2.00 8.45 10.92
C ASN A 549 -3.07 9.31 10.24
N ASP A 550 -3.85 10.07 11.02
CA ASP A 550 -4.86 11.00 10.51
C ASP A 550 -4.21 12.05 9.58
N ALA A 551 -3.06 12.62 9.97
CA ALA A 551 -2.33 13.58 9.14
C ALA A 551 -1.85 12.97 7.81
N TRP A 552 -1.40 11.71 7.83
CA TRP A 552 -1.07 10.98 6.60
C TRP A 552 -2.30 10.69 5.74
N ASP A 553 -3.41 10.28 6.35
CA ASP A 553 -4.65 9.96 5.61
C ASP A 553 -5.18 11.21 4.90
N ASP A 554 -5.11 12.38 5.55
CA ASP A 554 -5.44 13.67 4.94
C ASP A 554 -4.48 14.05 3.80
N PHE A 555 -3.18 13.82 3.99
CA PHE A 555 -2.16 14.09 2.98
C PHE A 555 -2.32 13.17 1.75
N GLU A 556 -2.69 11.92 1.96
CA GLU A 556 -2.88 10.92 0.90
C GLU A 556 -3.96 11.33 -0.10
N VAL A 557 -4.96 12.10 0.32
CA VAL A 557 -5.98 12.70 -0.58
C VAL A 557 -5.32 13.55 -1.67
N TYR A 558 -4.25 14.27 -1.35
CA TYR A 558 -3.53 15.13 -2.31
C TYR A 558 -2.57 14.31 -3.16
N MET A 559 -1.83 13.37 -2.55
CA MET A 559 -0.94 12.49 -3.30
C MET A 559 -1.71 11.59 -4.29
N ASP A 560 -2.96 11.23 -3.99
CA ASP A 560 -3.84 10.53 -4.92
C ASP A 560 -4.24 11.38 -6.12
N ARG A 561 -4.39 12.69 -5.96
CA ARG A 561 -4.60 13.61 -7.10
C ARG A 561 -3.36 13.63 -7.99
N TRP A 562 -2.17 13.66 -7.39
CA TRP A 562 -0.90 13.59 -8.14
C TRP A 562 -0.81 12.29 -8.93
N ARG A 563 -1.13 11.14 -8.30
CA ARG A 563 -1.14 9.82 -8.94
C ARG A 563 -2.12 9.74 -10.13
N LYS A 564 -3.34 10.28 -9.98
CA LYS A 564 -4.37 10.27 -11.04
C LYS A 564 -3.94 11.04 -12.30
N LEU A 565 -3.15 12.10 -12.15
CA LEU A 565 -2.69 12.95 -13.26
C LEU A 565 -1.36 12.50 -13.89
N SER A 566 -0.70 11.52 -13.29
CA SER A 566 0.57 10.96 -13.78
C SER A 566 0.54 9.43 -13.82
N PRO A 567 -0.46 8.80 -14.46
CA PRO A 567 -0.59 7.34 -14.47
C PRO A 567 0.63 6.68 -15.10
N GLY A 568 1.18 5.66 -14.44
CA GLY A 568 2.38 4.95 -14.87
C GLY A 568 3.71 5.64 -14.57
N ALA A 569 3.73 6.90 -14.14
CA ALA A 569 4.98 7.62 -13.87
C ALA A 569 5.67 7.18 -12.56
N GLY A 570 4.90 6.73 -11.57
CA GLY A 570 5.48 6.20 -10.34
C GLY A 570 6.07 7.25 -9.40
N ALA A 571 6.76 6.77 -8.37
CA ALA A 571 7.48 7.56 -7.38
C ALA A 571 8.93 7.09 -7.32
N TYR A 572 9.84 7.98 -6.95
CA TYR A 572 11.24 7.62 -6.81
C TYR A 572 11.49 6.89 -5.48
N LEU A 573 11.85 5.61 -5.54
CA LEU A 573 11.93 4.72 -4.37
C LEU A 573 12.83 5.21 -3.21
N ASN A 574 13.83 6.04 -3.48
CA ASN A 574 14.70 6.59 -2.43
C ASN A 574 14.09 7.81 -1.74
N GLU A 575 13.12 8.48 -2.36
CA GLU A 575 12.50 9.73 -1.91
C GLU A 575 10.96 9.60 -1.93
N ALA A 576 10.43 8.42 -1.66
CA ALA A 576 8.99 8.11 -1.66
C ALA A 576 8.44 7.96 -0.24
N ASP A 577 7.11 7.94 -0.09
CA ASP A 577 6.46 7.60 1.17
C ASP A 577 6.52 6.09 1.41
N ARG A 578 6.73 5.69 2.65
CA ARG A 578 6.60 4.31 3.11
C ARG A 578 5.19 3.76 2.96
N ARG A 579 4.19 4.63 2.93
CA ARG A 579 2.78 4.28 2.69
C ARG A 579 2.38 4.28 1.21
N GLU A 580 3.32 4.47 0.27
CA GLU A 580 3.01 4.55 -1.16
C GLU A 580 2.19 3.33 -1.63
N PRO A 581 0.95 3.54 -2.11
CA PRO A 581 0.10 2.44 -2.55
C PRO A 581 0.68 1.80 -3.82
N LYS A 582 0.62 0.46 -3.89
CA LYS A 582 1.14 -0.32 -5.03
C LYS A 582 2.61 0.04 -5.34
N TRP A 583 3.42 0.24 -4.29
CA TRP A 583 4.84 0.59 -4.36
C TRP A 583 5.63 -0.26 -5.36
N GLN A 584 5.29 -1.54 -5.55
CA GLN A 584 5.89 -2.42 -6.55
C GLN A 584 5.84 -1.79 -7.96
N THR A 585 4.64 -1.41 -8.39
CA THR A 585 4.43 -0.76 -9.68
C THR A 585 4.85 0.71 -9.65
N SER A 586 4.75 1.39 -8.50
CA SER A 586 5.14 2.79 -8.39
C SER A 586 6.66 2.98 -8.50
N PHE A 587 7.46 2.08 -7.95
CA PHE A 587 8.92 2.21 -7.88
C PHE A 587 9.64 1.62 -9.09
N TRP A 588 9.11 0.52 -9.65
CA TRP A 588 9.78 -0.19 -10.76
C TRP A 588 8.92 -0.39 -12.00
N GLY A 589 7.61 -0.12 -11.93
CA GLY A 589 6.72 -0.33 -13.07
C GLY A 589 6.79 -1.75 -13.62
N GLU A 590 7.00 -1.88 -14.93
CA GLU A 590 7.11 -3.16 -15.61
C GLU A 590 8.37 -3.96 -15.27
N HIS A 591 9.36 -3.36 -14.62
CA HIS A 591 10.59 -4.05 -14.20
C HIS A 591 10.39 -4.92 -12.95
N TYR A 592 9.32 -4.70 -12.18
CA TYR A 592 9.10 -5.40 -10.90
C TYR A 592 9.10 -6.94 -11.01
N PRO A 593 8.41 -7.59 -11.97
CA PRO A 593 8.42 -9.05 -12.06
C PRO A 593 9.81 -9.63 -12.32
N ARG A 594 10.64 -8.96 -13.14
CA ARG A 594 12.02 -9.38 -13.41
C ARG A 594 12.89 -9.24 -12.16
N LEU A 595 12.77 -8.11 -11.46
CA LEU A 595 13.45 -7.85 -10.19
C LEU A 595 13.10 -8.90 -9.13
N LEU A 596 11.81 -9.21 -9.00
CA LEU A 596 11.33 -10.22 -8.05
C LEU A 596 11.91 -11.60 -8.36
N LYS A 597 11.90 -12.00 -9.64
CA LYS A 597 12.48 -13.29 -10.06
C LYS A 597 13.97 -13.38 -9.75
N ILE A 598 14.74 -12.30 -9.94
CA ILE A 598 16.17 -12.26 -9.61
C ILE A 598 16.36 -12.39 -8.09
N LYS A 599 15.56 -11.66 -7.31
CA LYS A 599 15.57 -11.73 -5.85
C LYS A 599 15.25 -13.14 -5.35
N GLU A 600 14.21 -13.77 -5.88
CA GLU A 600 13.82 -15.14 -5.55
C GLU A 600 14.87 -16.16 -5.95
N ARG A 601 15.55 -15.98 -7.09
CA ARG A 601 16.66 -16.85 -7.51
C ARG A 601 17.82 -16.75 -6.52
N ILE A 602 18.26 -15.53 -6.19
CA ILE A 602 19.30 -15.28 -5.19
C ILE A 602 18.89 -15.81 -3.82
N GLN A 603 17.60 -15.78 -3.44
CA GLN A 603 17.13 -16.34 -2.16
C GLN A 603 16.95 -17.87 -2.17
N SER A 604 16.50 -18.46 -3.28
CA SER A 604 16.21 -19.90 -3.38
C SER A 604 17.47 -20.74 -3.57
N GLU A 605 18.48 -20.21 -4.25
CA GLU A 605 19.84 -20.77 -4.28
C GLU A 605 20.55 -20.66 -2.91
N GLN A 606 19.97 -19.89 -1.96
CA GLN A 606 20.62 -19.50 -0.70
C GLN A 606 19.67 -19.73 0.49
N THR A 607 19.60 -20.96 0.98
CA THR A 607 18.75 -21.37 2.11
C THR A 607 18.74 -20.34 3.26
N THR A 608 17.54 -19.86 3.61
CA THR A 608 17.18 -19.05 4.80
C THR A 608 17.61 -17.58 4.89
N MET A 609 17.37 -16.77 3.86
CA MET A 609 17.31 -15.30 4.00
C MET A 609 15.93 -14.74 3.63
N THR A 610 14.96 -14.93 4.52
CA THR A 610 13.75 -14.10 4.54
C THR A 610 14.11 -12.76 5.18
N GLN A 611 14.04 -11.69 4.38
CA GLN A 611 14.13 -10.27 4.79
C GLN A 611 15.47 -9.78 5.35
N VAL A 612 16.35 -9.34 4.44
CA VAL A 612 17.18 -8.15 4.67
C VAL A 612 16.27 -6.95 4.43
N ASN A 613 16.22 -6.01 5.38
CA ASN A 613 15.44 -4.76 5.39
C ASN A 613 14.61 -4.41 4.13
N ASP A 614 13.49 -5.10 3.94
CA ASP A 614 12.51 -4.77 2.91
C ASP A 614 11.32 -4.07 3.56
N LEU A 615 11.57 -2.86 4.05
CA LEU A 615 10.47 -2.01 4.52
C LEU A 615 9.66 -1.45 3.34
N ASN A 616 10.23 -1.43 2.13
CA ASN A 616 9.57 -1.25 0.83
C ASN A 616 10.33 -1.94 -0.33
N GLY A 617 11.11 -2.99 -0.07
CA GLY A 617 11.83 -3.72 -1.12
C GLY A 617 11.17 -5.07 -1.41
N LEU A 618 11.58 -5.71 -2.51
CA LEU A 618 10.85 -6.77 -3.22
C LEU A 618 10.37 -8.00 -2.40
N SER A 619 10.83 -8.20 -1.16
CA SER A 619 10.38 -9.26 -0.24
C SER A 619 9.61 -8.76 1.00
N ALA A 620 9.04 -7.54 0.94
CA ALA A 620 8.19 -6.98 2.00
C ALA A 620 6.87 -7.75 2.21
N GLU A 621 6.52 -8.67 1.30
CA GLU A 621 5.34 -9.54 1.47
C GLU A 621 5.73 -10.94 1.95
N ARG A 622 4.98 -11.43 2.94
CA ARG A 622 4.76 -12.86 3.12
C ARG A 622 4.35 -13.45 1.77
N LYS A 623 4.65 -14.73 1.53
CA LYS A 623 4.07 -15.51 0.42
C LYS A 623 2.55 -15.60 0.57
N ASP A 624 1.85 -14.50 0.33
CA ASP A 624 0.52 -14.57 -0.23
C ASP A 624 0.75 -14.79 -1.71
N MET A 625 0.32 -15.95 -2.18
CA MET A 625 0.42 -16.37 -3.57
C MET A 625 -0.29 -15.31 -4.43
N THR A 626 0.44 -14.35 -4.99
CA THR A 626 -0.15 -13.32 -5.85
C THR A 626 -0.44 -13.96 -7.20
N ILE A 627 -1.68 -14.42 -7.35
CA ILE A 627 -2.18 -14.98 -8.60
C ILE A 627 -2.35 -13.80 -9.58
N GLU A 628 -1.39 -13.62 -10.49
CA GLU A 628 -1.41 -12.54 -11.51
C GLU A 628 -2.55 -12.74 -12.52
N SER A 629 -2.83 -13.99 -12.87
CA SER A 629 -3.93 -14.38 -13.75
C SER A 629 -4.28 -15.85 -13.54
N ALA A 630 -5.48 -16.23 -13.93
CA ALA A 630 -5.93 -17.62 -13.96
C ALA A 630 -6.41 -17.97 -15.38
N GLU A 631 -6.09 -19.18 -15.82
CA GLU A 631 -6.48 -19.72 -17.12
C GLU A 631 -7.15 -21.09 -16.96
N ILE A 632 -8.13 -21.40 -17.82
CA ILE A 632 -8.71 -22.74 -17.94
C ILE A 632 -7.92 -23.50 -19.00
N LEU A 633 -7.20 -24.55 -18.59
CA LEU A 633 -6.48 -25.44 -19.50
C LEU A 633 -7.46 -26.42 -20.18
N LEU A 634 -7.54 -26.36 -21.51
CA LEU A 634 -8.36 -27.24 -22.34
C LEU A 634 -7.47 -28.02 -23.32
N PRO A 635 -7.76 -29.32 -23.57
CA PRO A 635 -7.01 -30.08 -24.54
C PRO A 635 -7.35 -29.61 -25.96
N SER A 636 -6.36 -29.58 -26.84
CA SER A 636 -6.59 -29.33 -28.28
C SER A 636 -5.98 -30.45 -29.12
N LYS A 637 -6.75 -31.06 -30.02
CA LYS A 637 -6.27 -31.99 -31.04
C LYS A 637 -5.79 -31.23 -32.27
N ASP A 638 -6.53 -30.19 -32.64
CA ASP A 638 -6.19 -29.26 -33.71
C ASP A 638 -6.37 -27.81 -33.24
N ILE A 639 -5.24 -27.14 -33.01
CA ILE A 639 -5.19 -25.75 -32.53
C ILE A 639 -5.85 -24.82 -33.55
N ALA A 640 -5.72 -25.05 -34.86
CA ALA A 640 -6.25 -24.15 -35.86
C ALA A 640 -7.78 -24.20 -35.91
N GLU A 641 -8.36 -25.41 -35.86
CA GLU A 641 -9.81 -25.57 -35.83
C GLU A 641 -10.43 -25.07 -34.52
N ASP A 642 -9.78 -25.34 -33.37
CA ASP A 642 -10.28 -24.80 -32.10
C ASP A 642 -10.17 -23.27 -32.07
N ILE A 643 -9.09 -22.66 -32.57
CA ILE A 643 -9.01 -21.19 -32.68
C ILE A 643 -10.21 -20.65 -33.46
N ALA A 644 -10.49 -21.20 -34.64
CA ALA A 644 -11.62 -20.76 -35.46
C ALA A 644 -12.98 -20.93 -34.75
N PHE A 645 -13.15 -22.01 -33.97
CA PHE A 645 -14.35 -22.25 -33.17
C PHE A 645 -14.51 -21.17 -32.09
N TRP A 646 -13.49 -20.93 -31.27
CA TRP A 646 -13.55 -20.00 -30.14
C TRP A 646 -13.62 -18.53 -30.58
N THR A 647 -12.94 -18.16 -31.66
CA THR A 647 -12.96 -16.80 -32.20
C THR A 647 -14.11 -16.55 -33.17
N SER A 648 -15.01 -17.52 -33.38
CA SER A 648 -16.19 -17.35 -34.23
C SER A 648 -17.08 -16.20 -33.73
N GLU A 649 -17.86 -15.56 -34.61
CA GLU A 649 -18.82 -14.51 -34.21
C GLU A 649 -19.82 -14.99 -33.15
N THR A 650 -20.05 -16.30 -33.07
CA THR A 650 -20.95 -16.92 -32.09
C THR A 650 -20.38 -16.91 -30.67
N LEU A 651 -19.07 -17.16 -30.52
CA LEU A 651 -18.41 -17.27 -29.21
C LEU A 651 -17.60 -16.02 -28.86
N GLY A 652 -17.05 -15.31 -29.85
CA GLY A 652 -16.46 -13.98 -29.69
C GLY A 652 -15.22 -13.90 -28.79
N PHE A 653 -14.49 -15.01 -28.58
CA PHE A 653 -13.21 -14.94 -27.88
C PHE A 653 -12.15 -14.30 -28.78
N ARG A 654 -11.20 -13.59 -28.17
CA ARG A 654 -10.02 -13.03 -28.86
C ARG A 654 -8.78 -13.84 -28.53
N MET A 655 -7.90 -14.01 -29.51
CA MET A 655 -6.58 -14.62 -29.29
C MET A 655 -5.65 -13.63 -28.59
N ASN A 656 -5.01 -14.09 -27.52
CA ASN A 656 -4.04 -13.31 -26.75
C ASN A 656 -2.61 -13.68 -27.14
N GLN A 657 -2.27 -14.98 -27.11
CA GLN A 657 -0.92 -15.48 -27.41
C GLN A 657 -0.99 -16.82 -28.14
N ILE A 658 0.03 -17.14 -28.93
CA ILE A 658 0.17 -18.39 -29.66
C ILE A 658 1.63 -18.86 -29.61
N TYR A 659 1.86 -20.16 -29.40
CA TYR A 659 3.20 -20.73 -29.26
C TYR A 659 3.30 -22.18 -29.75
N PRO A 660 4.42 -22.57 -30.39
CA PRO A 660 5.34 -21.68 -31.09
C PRO A 660 4.66 -21.06 -32.32
N ALA A 661 5.15 -19.93 -32.83
CA ALA A 661 4.46 -19.16 -33.87
C ALA A 661 4.45 -19.86 -35.25
N ASP A 662 5.45 -20.68 -35.53
CA ASP A 662 5.65 -21.42 -36.78
C ASP A 662 4.92 -22.78 -36.81
N SER A 663 4.67 -23.37 -35.65
CA SER A 663 3.88 -24.61 -35.51
C SER A 663 3.04 -24.60 -34.23
N PRO A 664 1.92 -23.86 -34.19
CA PRO A 664 1.12 -23.67 -32.98
C PRO A 664 0.74 -24.97 -32.28
N ALA A 665 1.17 -25.06 -31.02
CA ALA A 665 0.87 -26.14 -30.10
C ALA A 665 0.06 -25.67 -28.88
N VAL A 666 0.13 -24.37 -28.58
CA VAL A 666 -0.56 -23.71 -27.48
C VAL A 666 -1.13 -22.39 -27.96
N VAL A 667 -2.35 -22.08 -27.57
CA VAL A 667 -2.94 -20.75 -27.76
C VAL A 667 -3.68 -20.33 -26.49
N THR A 668 -3.55 -19.05 -26.11
CA THR A 668 -4.37 -18.45 -25.06
C THR A 668 -5.40 -17.51 -25.68
N LEU A 669 -6.63 -17.59 -25.20
CA LEU A 669 -7.79 -16.85 -25.66
C LEU A 669 -8.44 -16.13 -24.48
N SER A 670 -9.00 -14.95 -24.66
CA SER A 670 -9.83 -14.29 -23.65
C SER A 670 -11.19 -13.89 -24.18
N GLY A 671 -12.21 -13.94 -23.34
CA GLY A 671 -13.59 -13.60 -23.71
C GLY A 671 -14.55 -13.82 -22.55
N HIS A 672 -15.55 -12.94 -22.40
CA HIS A 672 -16.61 -13.07 -21.39
C HIS A 672 -16.11 -13.27 -19.94
N GLY A 673 -14.96 -12.67 -19.60
CA GLY A 673 -14.35 -12.80 -18.27
C GLY A 673 -13.53 -14.08 -18.05
N LEU A 674 -13.35 -14.91 -19.07
CA LEU A 674 -12.52 -16.12 -19.03
C LEU A 674 -11.21 -15.93 -19.80
N ASN A 675 -10.13 -16.53 -19.29
CA ASN A 675 -8.93 -16.83 -20.07
C ASN A 675 -8.86 -18.34 -20.30
N LEU A 676 -8.80 -18.76 -21.55
CA LEU A 676 -8.70 -20.17 -21.96
C LEU A 676 -7.30 -20.42 -22.51
N ARG A 677 -6.69 -21.53 -22.10
CA ARG A 677 -5.44 -22.04 -22.68
C ARG A 677 -5.73 -23.35 -23.38
N LEU A 678 -5.66 -23.35 -24.71
CA LEU A 678 -5.78 -24.56 -25.50
C LEU A 678 -4.38 -25.11 -25.74
N ASP A 679 -4.15 -26.38 -25.41
CA ASP A 679 -2.80 -26.96 -25.43
C ASP A 679 -2.86 -28.41 -25.96
N LYS A 680 -2.06 -28.70 -26.99
CA LYS A 680 -1.96 -30.05 -27.59
C LYS A 680 -1.37 -31.09 -26.65
N ALA A 681 -0.54 -30.67 -25.70
CA ALA A 681 0.09 -31.55 -24.73
C ALA A 681 -0.71 -31.72 -23.43
N ALA A 682 -1.85 -31.00 -23.28
CA ALA A 682 -2.66 -31.08 -22.07
C ALA A 682 -3.24 -32.48 -21.87
N LYS A 683 -2.88 -33.11 -20.73
CA LYS A 683 -3.43 -34.39 -20.28
C LYS A 683 -4.69 -34.20 -19.45
N THR A 684 -5.57 -33.32 -19.90
CA THR A 684 -6.87 -33.07 -19.26
C THR A 684 -7.99 -33.51 -20.19
N SER A 685 -9.13 -33.91 -19.61
CA SER A 685 -10.35 -34.12 -20.38
C SER A 685 -10.90 -32.78 -20.86
N PRO A 686 -11.62 -32.74 -22.00
CA PRO A 686 -12.35 -31.54 -22.40
C PRO A 686 -13.33 -31.12 -21.31
N GLY A 687 -13.39 -29.82 -21.01
CA GLY A 687 -14.31 -29.24 -20.03
C GLY A 687 -15.67 -28.84 -20.62
N THR A 688 -16.51 -28.26 -19.76
CA THR A 688 -17.73 -27.53 -20.17
C THR A 688 -17.57 -26.06 -19.81
N VAL A 689 -17.73 -25.16 -20.78
CA VAL A 689 -17.74 -23.70 -20.59
C VAL A 689 -19.18 -23.21 -20.72
N ARG A 690 -19.70 -22.56 -19.68
CA ARG A 690 -21.06 -22.00 -19.72
C ARG A 690 -21.00 -20.49 -19.91
N LEU A 691 -21.55 -20.00 -21.01
CA LEU A 691 -21.65 -18.57 -21.33
C LEU A 691 -23.07 -18.08 -21.02
N LEU A 692 -23.15 -17.06 -20.18
CA LEU A 692 -24.43 -16.51 -19.71
C LEU A 692 -24.80 -15.27 -20.53
N CYS A 693 -25.97 -15.29 -21.17
CA CYS A 693 -26.42 -14.19 -22.03
C CYS A 693 -27.75 -13.58 -21.54
N LYS A 694 -28.01 -12.30 -21.82
CA LYS A 694 -29.26 -11.64 -21.39
C LYS A 694 -30.52 -12.21 -22.05
N GLU A 695 -30.43 -12.65 -23.31
CA GLU A 695 -31.55 -13.23 -24.07
C GLU A 695 -31.07 -14.37 -25.01
N PRO A 696 -30.56 -15.50 -24.50
CA PRO A 696 -30.08 -16.57 -25.36
C PRO A 696 -31.23 -17.48 -25.81
N THR A 697 -31.13 -17.99 -27.04
CA THR A 697 -31.68 -19.32 -27.32
C THR A 697 -30.75 -20.33 -26.65
N GLU A 698 -31.27 -21.11 -25.70
CA GLU A 698 -30.48 -22.18 -25.07
C GLU A 698 -29.91 -23.10 -26.15
N ARG A 699 -28.59 -23.21 -26.19
CA ARG A 699 -27.88 -24.01 -27.18
C ARG A 699 -26.59 -24.56 -26.62
N THR A 700 -26.22 -25.73 -27.12
CA THR A 700 -25.01 -26.43 -26.76
C THR A 700 -24.15 -26.59 -28.01
N LEU A 701 -22.90 -26.17 -27.94
CA LEU A 701 -21.90 -26.31 -28.98
C LEU A 701 -20.79 -27.24 -28.49
N THR A 702 -20.08 -27.88 -29.41
CA THR A 702 -18.93 -28.73 -29.07
C THR A 702 -17.74 -28.29 -29.91
N SER A 703 -16.63 -27.98 -29.26
CA SER A 703 -15.38 -27.64 -29.96
C SER A 703 -14.83 -28.88 -30.69
N PRO A 704 -14.00 -28.71 -31.73
CA PRO A 704 -13.33 -29.81 -32.43
C PRO A 704 -12.61 -30.79 -31.47
N SER A 705 -12.05 -30.26 -30.39
CA SER A 705 -11.35 -31.06 -29.36
C SER A 705 -12.26 -31.61 -28.26
N GLY A 706 -13.56 -31.36 -28.33
CA GLY A 706 -14.58 -31.96 -27.48
C GLY A 706 -15.05 -31.10 -26.31
N THR A 707 -14.58 -29.85 -26.17
CA THR A 707 -15.05 -28.95 -25.11
C THR A 707 -16.49 -28.56 -25.38
N LEU A 708 -17.38 -28.77 -24.39
CA LEU A 708 -18.77 -28.39 -24.49
C LEU A 708 -18.92 -26.90 -24.17
N VAL A 709 -19.65 -26.14 -24.98
CA VAL A 709 -20.01 -24.76 -24.68
C VAL A 709 -21.52 -24.65 -24.55
N GLU A 710 -22.00 -24.36 -23.35
CA GLU A 710 -23.41 -24.17 -23.05
C GLU A 710 -23.73 -22.68 -23.00
N ILE A 711 -24.65 -22.23 -23.84
CA ILE A 711 -25.12 -20.85 -23.84
C ILE A 711 -26.47 -20.83 -23.15
N SER A 712 -26.55 -20.14 -22.01
CA SER A 712 -27.72 -20.13 -21.12
C SER A 712 -28.10 -18.71 -20.68
N PRO A 713 -29.33 -18.48 -20.19
CA PRO A 713 -29.73 -17.16 -19.68
C PRO A 713 -28.91 -16.70 -18.47
N ALA A 714 -28.55 -15.42 -18.42
CA ALA A 714 -27.79 -14.82 -17.33
C ALA A 714 -28.61 -14.57 -16.06
N GLU A 715 -29.93 -14.40 -16.19
CA GLU A 715 -30.83 -14.34 -15.03
C GLU A 715 -31.40 -15.74 -14.74
N ILE A 716 -31.00 -16.32 -13.61
CA ILE A 716 -31.66 -17.48 -13.03
C ILE A 716 -32.85 -16.96 -12.21
N ARG A 717 -34.07 -17.11 -12.71
CA ARG A 717 -35.27 -16.88 -11.89
C ARG A 717 -35.46 -18.09 -10.98
N THR A 718 -35.25 -17.94 -9.67
CA THR A 718 -35.59 -19.00 -8.72
C THR A 718 -37.11 -19.22 -8.77
N PRO A 719 -37.59 -20.41 -9.16
CA PRO A 719 -39.02 -20.68 -9.21
C PRO A 719 -39.58 -20.60 -7.78
N ILE A 720 -40.70 -19.89 -7.61
CA ILE A 720 -41.42 -19.86 -6.33
C ILE A 720 -42.21 -21.18 -6.24
N PRO A 721 -41.91 -22.06 -5.27
CA PRO A 721 -42.67 -23.29 -5.11
C PRO A 721 -44.09 -22.97 -4.62
N PRO A 722 -45.08 -23.80 -4.94
CA PRO A 722 -46.44 -23.62 -4.43
C PRO A 722 -46.48 -23.73 -2.90
N THR A 723 -47.18 -22.81 -2.25
CA THR A 723 -47.34 -22.77 -0.79
C THR A 723 -48.02 -24.04 -0.27
N GLN A 724 -47.40 -24.72 0.69
CA GLN A 724 -48.05 -25.80 1.44
C GLN A 724 -48.74 -25.24 2.67
N HIS A 725 -50.07 -25.25 2.69
CA HIS A 725 -50.89 -24.72 3.77
C HIS A 725 -50.91 -25.65 4.99
N VAL A 726 -50.05 -25.36 5.98
CA VAL A 726 -49.87 -26.20 7.17
C VAL A 726 -50.09 -25.38 8.45
N PHE A 727 -50.85 -25.95 9.40
CA PHE A 727 -50.90 -25.48 10.78
C PHE A 727 -49.64 -25.93 11.49
N ALA A 728 -48.83 -24.98 11.94
CA ALA A 728 -47.58 -25.29 12.60
C ALA A 728 -47.35 -24.35 13.77
N THR A 729 -46.80 -24.89 14.85
CA THR A 729 -46.26 -24.11 15.97
C THR A 729 -44.79 -24.43 16.14
N ARG A 730 -44.01 -23.44 16.55
CA ARG A 730 -42.58 -23.56 16.85
C ARG A 730 -42.30 -22.91 18.18
N ARG A 731 -41.99 -23.71 19.20
CA ARG A 731 -41.69 -23.20 20.54
C ARG A 731 -40.19 -23.12 20.77
N LEU A 732 -39.74 -22.07 21.45
CA LEU A 732 -38.36 -21.86 21.84
C LEU A 732 -37.84 -22.98 22.76
N LYS A 733 -38.74 -23.61 23.53
CA LYS A 733 -38.44 -24.67 24.49
C LYS A 733 -38.14 -26.02 23.85
N ASP A 734 -38.43 -26.19 22.56
CA ASP A 734 -38.33 -27.47 21.85
C ASP A 734 -36.86 -27.91 21.59
N ARG A 735 -35.86 -27.21 22.15
CA ARG A 735 -34.41 -27.51 22.12
C ARG A 735 -33.81 -27.63 20.71
N ASP A 736 -34.40 -26.97 19.73
CA ASP A 736 -33.84 -26.91 18.37
C ASP A 736 -32.48 -26.19 18.39
N SER A 737 -31.54 -26.73 17.61
CA SER A 737 -30.17 -26.24 17.53
C SER A 737 -30.14 -24.93 16.76
N TRP A 738 -29.66 -23.87 17.41
CA TRP A 738 -29.24 -22.66 16.71
C TRP A 738 -28.18 -23.04 15.68
N THR A 739 -28.43 -22.73 14.42
CA THR A 739 -27.45 -22.95 13.37
C THR A 739 -26.55 -21.72 13.29
N ILE A 740 -25.24 -21.90 13.38
CA ILE A 740 -24.29 -20.81 13.18
C ILE A 740 -24.21 -20.56 11.67
N GLY A 741 -24.67 -19.39 11.22
CA GLY A 741 -24.61 -18.96 9.84
C GLY A 741 -23.39 -18.06 9.57
N ARG A 742 -23.48 -17.24 8.51
CA ARG A 742 -22.41 -16.32 8.13
C ARG A 742 -22.14 -15.27 9.23
N ALA A 743 -20.90 -14.81 9.33
CA ALA A 743 -20.46 -13.80 10.31
C ALA A 743 -20.77 -14.13 11.78
N GLY A 744 -20.91 -15.41 12.14
CA GLY A 744 -21.17 -15.84 13.53
C GLY A 744 -22.60 -15.58 14.03
N MET A 745 -23.54 -15.24 13.15
CA MET A 745 -24.95 -15.06 13.50
C MET A 745 -25.61 -16.40 13.78
N HIS A 746 -26.45 -16.46 14.81
CA HIS A 746 -27.18 -17.68 15.17
C HIS A 746 -28.59 -17.61 14.58
N TYR A 747 -28.96 -18.60 13.76
CA TYR A 747 -30.26 -18.70 13.10
C TYR A 747 -31.12 -19.78 13.75
N ARG A 748 -32.40 -19.45 13.95
CA ARG A 748 -33.46 -20.41 14.29
C ARG A 748 -34.61 -20.26 13.30
N ASP A 749 -34.92 -21.34 12.59
CA ASP A 749 -36.06 -21.38 11.68
C ASP A 749 -37.37 -21.40 12.48
N LEU A 750 -38.31 -20.54 12.09
CA LEU A 750 -39.60 -20.33 12.77
C LEU A 750 -40.75 -21.06 12.07
N ILE A 751 -40.52 -21.67 10.90
CA ILE A 751 -41.55 -22.36 10.12
C ILE A 751 -41.08 -23.77 9.74
N PRO A 752 -41.68 -24.85 10.28
CA PRO A 752 -41.37 -26.21 9.84
C PRO A 752 -41.53 -26.36 8.33
N ASN A 753 -40.54 -26.95 7.66
CA ASN A 753 -40.55 -27.23 6.22
C ASN A 753 -40.82 -26.01 5.33
N ARG A 754 -40.78 -24.77 5.88
CA ARG A 754 -40.87 -23.52 5.13
C ARG A 754 -42.08 -23.41 4.20
N LEU A 755 -43.20 -24.03 4.60
CA LEU A 755 -44.42 -24.19 3.78
C LEU A 755 -44.13 -24.71 2.36
N GLY A 756 -43.28 -25.74 2.24
CA GLY A 756 -42.88 -26.30 0.94
C GLY A 756 -41.83 -25.47 0.21
N GLY A 757 -41.11 -24.60 0.93
CA GLY A 757 -40.10 -23.68 0.39
C GLY A 757 -40.66 -22.31 -0.04
N ALA A 758 -41.94 -22.04 0.18
CA ALA A 758 -42.57 -20.78 -0.21
C ALA A 758 -42.13 -19.61 0.68
N ILE A 759 -41.77 -19.85 1.94
CA ILE A 759 -41.39 -18.79 2.89
C ILE A 759 -40.37 -19.28 3.91
N ILE A 760 -39.41 -18.44 4.24
CA ILE A 760 -38.57 -18.59 5.44
C ILE A 760 -38.91 -17.49 6.43
N ALA A 761 -39.01 -17.85 7.71
CA ALA A 761 -38.97 -16.89 8.80
C ALA A 761 -37.90 -17.33 9.78
N SER A 762 -36.96 -16.45 10.10
CA SER A 762 -35.81 -16.75 10.95
C SER A 762 -35.78 -15.81 12.14
N HIS A 763 -35.55 -16.37 13.33
CA HIS A 763 -35.11 -15.61 14.49
C HIS A 763 -33.59 -15.65 14.52
N ILE A 764 -32.98 -14.50 14.33
CA ILE A 764 -31.53 -14.33 14.20
C ILE A 764 -31.02 -13.63 15.45
N ARG A 765 -29.94 -14.15 16.03
CA ARG A 765 -29.25 -13.55 17.17
C ARG A 765 -27.79 -13.27 16.81
N ILE A 766 -27.33 -12.07 17.13
CA ILE A 766 -25.91 -11.67 17.07
C ILE A 766 -25.42 -11.49 18.50
N PRO A 767 -24.63 -12.44 19.04
CA PRO A 767 -24.22 -12.40 20.46
C PRO A 767 -23.34 -11.19 20.80
N ASN A 768 -22.41 -10.83 19.92
CA ASN A 768 -21.38 -9.84 20.19
C ASN A 768 -21.72 -8.47 19.56
N ALA A 769 -21.40 -7.38 20.24
CA ALA A 769 -21.49 -6.02 19.70
C ALA A 769 -20.36 -5.72 18.71
N GLY A 770 -20.56 -4.73 17.85
CA GLY A 770 -19.51 -4.11 17.06
C GLY A 770 -19.74 -4.16 15.55
N PRO A 771 -18.69 -3.86 14.76
CA PRO A 771 -18.77 -3.83 13.31
C PRO A 771 -19.18 -5.18 12.73
N VAL A 772 -20.12 -5.16 11.79
CA VAL A 772 -20.54 -6.38 11.08
C VAL A 772 -19.71 -6.48 9.79
N PRO A 773 -18.94 -7.58 9.58
CA PRO A 773 -18.14 -7.77 8.37
C PRO A 773 -19.04 -8.15 7.19
N ASP A 774 -19.83 -7.20 6.74
CA ASP A 774 -20.78 -7.31 5.65
C ASP A 774 -20.29 -6.51 4.44
N ASN A 775 -20.66 -6.92 3.23
CA ASN A 775 -20.38 -6.20 1.98
C ASN A 775 -21.69 -5.63 1.43
N VAL A 776 -21.61 -4.67 0.50
CA VAL A 776 -22.80 -4.21 -0.21
C VAL A 776 -23.38 -5.38 -0.99
N HIS A 777 -24.64 -5.73 -0.73
CA HIS A 777 -25.28 -6.87 -1.36
C HIS A 777 -26.78 -6.63 -1.57
N TYR A 778 -27.41 -7.54 -2.31
CA TYR A 778 -28.85 -7.55 -2.52
C TYR A 778 -29.39 -8.97 -2.67
N HIS A 779 -30.71 -9.13 -2.44
CA HIS A 779 -31.40 -10.41 -2.55
C HIS A 779 -32.36 -10.43 -3.75
N ALA A 780 -32.38 -11.53 -4.49
CA ALA A 780 -33.38 -11.82 -5.51
C ALA A 780 -34.60 -12.52 -4.86
N VAL A 781 -35.40 -11.71 -4.18
CA VAL A 781 -36.60 -12.14 -3.42
C VAL A 781 -37.85 -11.50 -4.00
N GLY A 782 -39.01 -12.09 -3.73
CA GLY A 782 -40.31 -11.47 -3.94
C GLY A 782 -40.76 -10.61 -2.76
N PHE A 783 -40.29 -10.89 -1.55
CA PHE A 783 -40.56 -10.08 -0.34
C PHE A 783 -39.51 -10.36 0.72
N GLN A 784 -39.04 -9.32 1.43
CA GLN A 784 -38.15 -9.47 2.57
C GLN A 784 -38.40 -8.40 3.64
N LEU A 785 -38.51 -8.85 4.89
CA LEU A 785 -38.73 -8.05 6.09
C LEU A 785 -37.59 -8.29 7.07
N ILE A 786 -37.07 -7.20 7.65
CA ILE A 786 -36.25 -7.24 8.86
C ILE A 786 -36.98 -6.50 9.97
N TYR A 787 -37.36 -7.21 11.02
CA TYR A 787 -37.95 -6.64 12.23
C TYR A 787 -36.94 -6.72 13.38
N CYS A 788 -36.57 -5.57 13.96
CA CYS A 788 -35.66 -5.55 15.09
C CYS A 788 -36.42 -5.97 16.36
N TYR A 789 -36.13 -7.15 16.87
CA TYR A 789 -36.82 -7.73 18.01
C TYR A 789 -36.23 -7.25 19.34
N ALA A 790 -34.91 -7.24 19.48
CA ALA A 790 -34.20 -6.72 20.66
C ALA A 790 -32.85 -6.11 20.27
N GLY A 791 -32.40 -5.08 20.99
CA GLY A 791 -31.14 -4.38 20.68
C GLY A 791 -31.30 -3.32 19.59
N TRP A 792 -30.22 -3.05 18.85
CA TRP A 792 -30.20 -2.12 17.72
C TRP A 792 -29.20 -2.54 16.63
N VAL A 793 -29.47 -2.14 15.39
CA VAL A 793 -28.58 -2.38 14.24
C VAL A 793 -28.45 -1.13 13.37
N ARG A 794 -27.23 -0.79 12.97
CA ARG A 794 -26.92 0.34 12.07
C ARG A 794 -26.81 -0.16 10.63
N LEU A 795 -27.65 0.39 9.76
CA LEU A 795 -27.86 -0.07 8.39
C LEU A 795 -27.69 1.08 7.39
N VAL A 796 -27.33 0.76 6.15
CA VAL A 796 -27.37 1.70 5.03
C VAL A 796 -28.00 1.02 3.81
N TYR A 797 -28.84 1.76 3.10
CA TYR A 797 -29.59 1.29 1.92
C TYR A 797 -29.41 2.25 0.75
N GLU A 798 -29.36 1.69 -0.46
CA GLU A 798 -29.35 2.41 -1.72
C GLU A 798 -30.47 3.47 -1.76
N ASP A 799 -30.09 4.69 -2.10
CA ASP A 799 -30.99 5.84 -2.30
C ASP A 799 -31.77 6.32 -1.06
N GLN A 800 -31.56 5.73 0.12
CA GLN A 800 -32.29 6.09 1.34
C GLN A 800 -31.61 7.20 2.17
N GLY A 801 -30.38 7.55 1.82
CA GLY A 801 -29.57 8.58 2.49
C GLY A 801 -28.48 7.97 3.38
N PRO A 802 -27.98 8.74 4.38
CA PRO A 802 -26.92 8.27 5.25
C PRO A 802 -27.36 7.06 6.10
N PRO A 803 -26.41 6.32 6.68
CA PRO A 803 -26.72 5.21 7.58
C PRO A 803 -27.64 5.63 8.74
N PHE A 804 -28.53 4.74 9.14
CA PHE A 804 -29.47 4.95 10.26
C PHE A 804 -29.50 3.72 11.18
N ILE A 805 -30.04 3.89 12.38
CA ILE A 805 -30.18 2.83 13.38
C ILE A 805 -31.63 2.33 13.40
N LEU A 806 -31.80 1.01 13.33
CA LEU A 806 -33.05 0.30 13.56
C LEU A 806 -33.08 -0.16 15.01
N PHE A 807 -34.03 0.34 15.82
CA PHE A 807 -34.17 -0.02 17.22
C PHE A 807 -35.20 -1.13 17.43
N ALA A 808 -35.19 -1.78 18.60
CA ALA A 808 -36.21 -2.75 18.99
C ALA A 808 -37.64 -2.21 18.76
N GLY A 809 -38.43 -2.98 17.99
CA GLY A 809 -39.77 -2.63 17.54
C GLY A 809 -39.80 -1.94 16.17
N ASP A 810 -38.69 -1.48 15.63
CA ASP A 810 -38.65 -0.93 14.28
C ASP A 810 -38.56 -2.06 13.24
N CYS A 811 -38.99 -1.80 12.01
CA CYS A 811 -38.78 -2.73 10.91
C CYS A 811 -38.48 -2.03 9.59
N VAL A 812 -37.80 -2.74 8.71
CA VAL A 812 -37.59 -2.33 7.32
C VAL A 812 -38.06 -3.39 6.35
N ILE A 813 -38.58 -2.93 5.21
CA ILE A 813 -38.71 -3.77 4.02
C ILE A 813 -37.48 -3.58 3.18
N GLN A 814 -36.94 -4.69 2.72
CA GLN A 814 -35.87 -4.73 1.73
C GLN A 814 -36.52 -5.13 0.39
N PRO A 815 -36.87 -4.17 -0.48
CA PRO A 815 -37.40 -4.49 -1.80
C PRO A 815 -36.48 -5.43 -2.57
N PRO A 816 -37.00 -6.19 -3.55
CA PRO A 816 -36.19 -7.03 -4.40
C PRO A 816 -34.99 -6.26 -4.96
N ARG A 817 -33.78 -6.81 -4.85
CA ARG A 817 -32.54 -6.24 -5.43
C ARG A 817 -32.10 -4.85 -4.92
N ILE A 818 -32.66 -4.33 -3.82
CA ILE A 818 -32.12 -3.12 -3.18
C ILE A 818 -30.72 -3.40 -2.61
N ARG A 819 -29.74 -2.55 -2.92
CA ARG A 819 -28.40 -2.68 -2.31
C ARG A 819 -28.43 -2.19 -0.88
N HIS A 820 -27.81 -2.95 0.00
CA HIS A 820 -27.72 -2.59 1.41
C HIS A 820 -26.52 -3.24 2.08
N ARG A 821 -26.22 -2.76 3.29
CA ARG A 821 -25.15 -3.27 4.13
C ARG A 821 -25.48 -3.05 5.60
N VAL A 822 -25.15 -4.03 6.43
CA VAL A 822 -25.11 -3.90 7.89
C VAL A 822 -23.75 -3.37 8.31
N LEU A 823 -23.73 -2.27 9.07
CA LEU A 823 -22.48 -1.63 9.48
C LEU A 823 -22.04 -2.06 10.88
N GLU A 824 -22.98 -2.07 11.83
CA GLU A 824 -22.70 -2.27 13.24
C GLU A 824 -23.95 -2.79 13.96
N SER A 825 -23.77 -3.58 15.03
CA SER A 825 -24.86 -4.05 15.88
C SER A 825 -24.56 -3.91 17.36
N SER A 826 -25.62 -3.81 18.17
CA SER A 826 -25.53 -3.93 19.62
C SER A 826 -25.18 -5.36 20.06
N GLU A 827 -24.72 -5.51 21.30
CA GLU A 827 -24.58 -6.83 21.94
C GLU A 827 -25.95 -7.50 22.01
N ASN A 828 -26.00 -8.81 21.78
CA ASN A 828 -27.23 -9.61 21.80
C ASN A 828 -28.37 -9.05 20.94
N LEU A 829 -28.06 -8.38 19.82
CA LEU A 829 -29.05 -8.00 18.82
C LEU A 829 -29.86 -9.23 18.41
N GLN A 830 -31.18 -9.07 18.32
CA GLN A 830 -32.09 -10.08 17.79
C GLN A 830 -33.00 -9.48 16.74
N VAL A 831 -33.13 -10.15 15.60
CA VAL A 831 -34.04 -9.76 14.52
C VAL A 831 -34.92 -10.93 14.12
N VAL A 832 -36.13 -10.63 13.67
CA VAL A 832 -36.98 -11.56 12.93
C VAL A 832 -36.89 -11.18 11.46
N GLU A 833 -36.36 -12.10 10.66
CA GLU A 833 -36.27 -11.95 9.22
C GLU A 833 -37.33 -12.83 8.55
N VAL A 834 -38.05 -12.29 7.58
CA VAL A 834 -38.97 -13.06 6.73
C VAL A 834 -38.59 -12.87 5.27
N GLY A 835 -38.45 -13.96 4.51
CA GLY A 835 -38.08 -13.95 3.11
C GLY A 835 -38.95 -14.88 2.26
N VAL A 836 -39.30 -14.43 1.04
CA VAL A 836 -40.11 -15.19 0.07
C VAL A 836 -39.44 -15.10 -1.31
N PRO A 837 -39.13 -16.22 -1.98
CA PRO A 837 -39.22 -17.60 -1.50
C PRO A 837 -38.19 -17.92 -0.39
N ALA A 838 -38.32 -19.10 0.22
CA ALA A 838 -37.43 -19.56 1.29
C ALA A 838 -35.96 -19.67 0.84
N GLU A 839 -35.75 -20.10 -0.40
CA GLU A 839 -34.43 -20.15 -1.03
C GLU A 839 -34.34 -19.05 -2.08
N HIS A 840 -33.39 -18.15 -1.89
CA HIS A 840 -33.20 -17.01 -2.78
C HIS A 840 -31.71 -16.69 -2.92
N MET A 841 -31.36 -16.05 -4.02
CA MET A 841 -29.98 -15.70 -4.33
C MET A 841 -29.60 -14.39 -3.65
N THR A 842 -28.46 -14.38 -2.96
CA THR A 842 -27.79 -13.15 -2.49
C THR A 842 -26.63 -12.84 -3.43
N THR A 843 -26.54 -11.61 -3.91
CA THR A 843 -25.44 -11.16 -4.78
C THR A 843 -24.67 -10.05 -4.10
N ILE A 844 -23.34 -10.17 -4.05
CA ILE A 844 -22.44 -9.11 -3.58
C ILE A 844 -22.19 -8.14 -4.74
N ASP A 845 -22.34 -6.86 -4.48
CA ASP A 845 -22.07 -5.78 -5.41
C ASP A 845 -20.73 -5.13 -5.03
N TRP A 846 -19.68 -5.45 -5.79
CA TRP A 846 -18.31 -4.97 -5.52
C TRP A 846 -18.04 -3.56 -6.06
N GLU A 847 -18.94 -3.03 -6.90
CA GLU A 847 -18.75 -1.75 -7.57
C GLU A 847 -19.50 -0.62 -6.88
N LEU A 848 -20.68 -0.90 -6.30
CA LEU A 848 -21.51 0.11 -5.66
C LEU A 848 -21.10 0.39 -4.22
N GLU A 849 -20.72 1.63 -3.93
CA GLU A 849 -20.54 2.13 -2.56
C GLU A 849 -21.84 2.72 -1.98
N LEU A 850 -22.03 2.54 -0.67
CA LEU A 850 -23.14 3.11 0.08
C LEU A 850 -22.62 4.06 1.19
N PRO A 851 -23.29 5.19 1.45
CA PRO A 851 -24.55 5.63 0.83
C PRO A 851 -24.38 6.13 -0.61
N THR A 852 -25.40 5.96 -1.46
CA THR A 852 -25.35 6.53 -2.81
C THR A 852 -25.34 8.06 -2.79
N PRO A 853 -24.68 8.75 -3.74
CA PRO A 853 -24.59 10.21 -3.75
C PRO A 853 -25.94 10.92 -3.89
N THR A 854 -26.93 10.26 -4.50
CA THR A 854 -28.27 10.82 -4.75
C THR A 854 -29.33 10.11 -3.93
N ARG A 855 -30.12 10.86 -3.16
CA ARG A 855 -31.24 10.32 -2.37
C ARG A 855 -32.53 10.22 -3.22
N ARG A 856 -33.13 9.03 -3.32
CA ARG A 856 -34.37 8.73 -4.06
C ARG A 856 -35.30 7.82 -3.22
N PRO A 857 -35.93 8.36 -2.16
CA PRO A 857 -36.67 7.54 -1.19
C PRO A 857 -37.93 6.87 -1.78
N GLU A 858 -38.51 7.43 -2.85
CA GLU A 858 -39.68 6.88 -3.53
C GLU A 858 -39.34 5.94 -4.68
N ARG A 859 -38.06 5.57 -4.87
CA ARG A 859 -37.67 4.59 -5.89
C ARG A 859 -38.35 3.25 -5.60
N GLU A 860 -38.79 2.60 -6.68
CA GLU A 860 -39.34 1.25 -6.61
C GLU A 860 -38.35 0.24 -7.19
N TRP A 861 -38.31 -0.94 -6.58
CA TRP A 861 -37.63 -2.12 -7.09
C TRP A 861 -38.66 -3.22 -7.24
N ASP A 862 -38.83 -3.73 -8.47
CA ASP A 862 -39.85 -4.72 -8.83
C ASP A 862 -41.25 -4.38 -8.29
N GLY A 863 -41.62 -3.09 -8.34
CA GLY A 863 -42.92 -2.56 -7.91
C GLY A 863 -43.08 -2.33 -6.41
N GLN A 864 -42.03 -2.56 -5.60
CA GLN A 864 -42.04 -2.34 -4.15
C GLN A 864 -41.09 -1.21 -3.77
N ARG A 865 -41.46 -0.40 -2.78
CA ARG A 865 -40.60 0.66 -2.23
C ARG A 865 -40.01 0.25 -0.89
N PHE A 866 -38.88 0.86 -0.55
CA PHE A 866 -38.29 0.73 0.78
C PHE A 866 -39.23 1.32 1.83
N VAL A 867 -39.44 0.61 2.94
CA VAL A 867 -40.25 1.08 4.07
C VAL A 867 -39.40 1.01 5.32
N HIS A 868 -39.35 2.10 6.09
CA HIS A 868 -38.76 2.13 7.43
C HIS A 868 -39.84 2.53 8.43
N SER A 869 -40.36 1.54 9.16
CA SER A 869 -41.38 1.73 10.17
C SER A 869 -40.73 1.86 11.55
N ARG A 870 -41.00 2.97 12.23
CA ARG A 870 -40.43 3.24 13.57
C ARG A 870 -41.48 3.05 14.64
N ALA A 871 -41.13 2.33 15.70
CA ALA A 871 -42.06 1.97 16.74
C ALA A 871 -42.62 3.15 17.51
N LYS A 872 -41.79 4.17 17.71
CA LYS A 872 -42.17 5.42 18.38
C LYS A 872 -43.26 6.21 17.64
N ASP A 873 -43.41 5.98 16.33
CA ASP A 873 -44.39 6.67 15.49
C ASP A 873 -45.68 5.84 15.30
N ALA A 874 -45.80 4.73 16.02
CA ALA A 874 -46.88 3.77 15.82
C ALA A 874 -48.26 4.33 16.18
N VAL A 875 -49.18 4.28 15.21
CA VAL A 875 -50.61 4.51 15.42
C VAL A 875 -51.30 3.17 15.62
N TRP A 876 -52.02 3.01 16.73
CA TRP A 876 -52.75 1.79 17.07
C TRP A 876 -54.23 1.95 16.73
N GLY A 877 -54.78 1.00 15.97
CA GLY A 877 -56.19 0.93 15.62
C GLY A 877 -56.78 -0.44 15.91
N GLU A 878 -58.05 -0.63 15.56
CA GLU A 878 -58.71 -1.93 15.64
C GLU A 878 -57.99 -2.98 14.77
N TRP A 879 -57.93 -4.22 15.25
CA TRP A 879 -57.39 -5.34 14.48
C TRP A 879 -58.52 -6.25 13.99
N ARG A 880 -58.21 -7.10 13.00
CA ARG A 880 -59.16 -8.03 12.38
C ARG A 880 -59.71 -9.08 13.35
N VAL A 881 -58.99 -9.36 14.44
CA VAL A 881 -59.43 -10.26 15.51
C VAL A 881 -60.00 -9.41 16.65
N PRO A 882 -61.27 -9.58 17.04
CA PRO A 882 -61.87 -8.85 18.15
C PRO A 882 -61.09 -9.06 19.46
N GLY A 883 -60.99 -8.02 20.30
CA GLY A 883 -60.25 -8.06 21.58
C GLY A 883 -58.78 -7.60 21.47
N PHE A 884 -58.37 -7.16 20.29
CA PHE A 884 -57.02 -6.72 20.00
C PHE A 884 -57.03 -5.40 19.23
N LYS A 885 -55.91 -4.68 19.37
CA LYS A 885 -55.54 -3.54 18.56
C LYS A 885 -54.22 -3.82 17.87
N ALA A 886 -54.01 -3.27 16.69
CA ALA A 886 -52.78 -3.43 15.94
C ALA A 886 -52.23 -2.09 15.44
N ARG A 887 -50.92 -2.02 15.29
CA ARG A 887 -50.26 -0.97 14.52
C ARG A 887 -49.94 -1.48 13.11
N ASP A 888 -50.24 -0.67 12.11
CA ASP A 888 -49.81 -0.91 10.73
C ASP A 888 -48.40 -0.35 10.55
N THR A 889 -47.54 -1.10 9.88
CA THR A 889 -46.14 -0.70 9.65
C THR A 889 -45.97 0.09 8.34
N GLY A 890 -47.02 0.19 7.51
CA GLY A 890 -46.98 0.81 6.19
C GLY A 890 -46.54 -0.14 5.07
N VAL A 891 -46.18 -1.38 5.41
CA VAL A 891 -45.66 -2.39 4.47
C VAL A 891 -46.68 -2.75 3.38
N GLY A 892 -47.97 -2.83 3.70
CA GLY A 892 -49.01 -3.09 2.69
C GLY A 892 -49.04 -2.05 1.57
N VAL A 893 -48.86 -0.77 1.92
CA VAL A 893 -48.80 0.34 0.97
C VAL A 893 -47.46 0.34 0.22
N GLY A 894 -46.36 0.11 0.93
CA GLY A 894 -45.03 0.12 0.34
C GLY A 894 -44.79 -1.00 -0.66
N THR A 895 -45.39 -2.16 -0.42
CA THR A 895 -45.27 -3.35 -1.28
C THR A 895 -46.42 -3.50 -2.28
N LYS A 896 -47.31 -2.50 -2.38
CA LYS A 896 -48.50 -2.50 -3.26
C LYS A 896 -49.36 -3.77 -3.12
N GLY A 897 -49.49 -4.27 -1.91
CA GLY A 897 -50.34 -5.41 -1.58
C GLY A 897 -49.67 -6.79 -1.60
N VAL A 898 -48.36 -6.88 -1.88
CA VAL A 898 -47.61 -8.15 -1.82
C VAL A 898 -47.64 -8.74 -0.41
N ALA A 899 -47.44 -7.92 0.63
CA ALA A 899 -47.48 -8.37 2.01
C ALA A 899 -47.96 -7.27 2.96
N THR A 900 -48.49 -7.63 4.13
CA THR A 900 -48.66 -6.69 5.25
C THR A 900 -47.97 -7.21 6.51
N VAL A 901 -47.49 -6.27 7.33
CA VAL A 901 -46.81 -6.55 8.58
C VAL A 901 -47.45 -5.70 9.66
N ARG A 902 -47.93 -6.34 10.72
CA ARG A 902 -48.63 -5.68 11.82
C ARG A 902 -48.10 -6.17 13.15
N VAL A 903 -48.15 -5.30 14.15
CA VAL A 903 -47.94 -5.71 15.54
C VAL A 903 -49.25 -5.56 16.29
N ALA A 904 -49.78 -6.67 16.81
CA ALA A 904 -51.04 -6.74 17.52
C ALA A 904 -50.82 -6.95 19.02
N ARG A 905 -51.69 -6.39 19.85
CA ARG A 905 -51.73 -6.60 21.30
C ARG A 905 -53.16 -6.56 21.82
N PRO A 906 -53.47 -7.17 22.97
CA PRO A 906 -54.79 -7.08 23.57
C PRO A 906 -55.21 -5.62 23.77
N ASP A 907 -56.48 -5.31 23.48
CA ASP A 907 -57.04 -3.96 23.62
C ASP A 907 -57.45 -3.62 25.08
N GLY A 908 -57.47 -4.63 25.96
CA GLY A 908 -57.89 -4.53 27.36
C GLY A 908 -59.35 -4.94 27.62
N SER A 909 -60.13 -5.24 26.58
CA SER A 909 -61.55 -5.63 26.67
C SER A 909 -61.78 -7.04 27.24
N LYS A 910 -60.72 -7.85 27.37
CA LYS A 910 -60.75 -9.27 27.79
C LYS A 910 -61.64 -10.18 26.92
N LYS A 911 -61.87 -9.80 25.66
CA LYS A 911 -62.53 -10.66 24.67
C LYS A 911 -61.55 -11.70 24.15
N GLU A 912 -61.48 -12.84 24.82
CA GLU A 912 -60.63 -13.99 24.47
C GLU A 912 -61.47 -15.13 23.88
N GLY A 913 -60.84 -16.09 23.22
CA GLY A 913 -61.49 -17.29 22.68
C GLY A 913 -62.35 -17.05 21.43
N VAL A 914 -62.28 -15.87 20.82
CA VAL A 914 -63.01 -15.57 19.58
C VAL A 914 -62.48 -16.43 18.44
N VAL A 915 -63.36 -17.27 17.85
CA VAL A 915 -62.99 -18.16 16.75
C VAL A 915 -62.97 -17.39 15.43
N THR A 916 -61.85 -17.46 14.72
CA THR A 916 -61.66 -16.80 13.42
C THR A 916 -61.02 -17.74 12.39
N SER A 917 -61.26 -17.48 11.11
CA SER A 917 -60.55 -18.09 9.98
C SER A 917 -60.23 -17.04 8.92
N HIS A 918 -59.17 -17.21 8.13
CA HIS A 918 -58.78 -16.27 7.07
C HIS A 918 -58.72 -16.91 5.68
N ASP A 919 -58.52 -16.13 4.62
CA ASP A 919 -58.25 -16.63 3.26
C ASP A 919 -56.85 -16.26 2.73
N SER A 920 -55.97 -15.73 3.59
CA SER A 920 -54.58 -15.45 3.24
C SER A 920 -53.81 -16.72 2.88
N ASP A 921 -52.93 -16.63 1.87
CA ASP A 921 -52.11 -17.75 1.40
C ASP A 921 -51.02 -18.13 2.42
N ILE A 922 -50.38 -17.11 3.00
CA ILE A 922 -49.43 -17.26 4.09
C ILE A 922 -49.83 -16.31 5.22
N LEU A 923 -50.05 -16.87 6.41
CA LEU A 923 -50.22 -16.10 7.63
C LEU A 923 -49.29 -16.63 8.72
N PHE A 924 -48.25 -15.85 9.00
CA PHE A 924 -47.20 -16.15 9.98
C PHE A 924 -47.29 -15.19 11.17
N THR A 925 -47.16 -15.72 12.38
CA THR A 925 -47.15 -14.92 13.61
C THR A 925 -45.99 -15.31 14.52
N PHE A 926 -45.33 -14.30 15.08
CA PHE A 926 -44.27 -14.44 16.09
C PHE A 926 -44.68 -13.74 17.40
N VAL A 927 -44.48 -14.40 18.53
CA VAL A 927 -44.77 -13.87 19.87
C VAL A 927 -43.59 -13.02 20.31
N LEU A 928 -43.74 -11.69 20.26
CA LEU A 928 -42.72 -10.73 20.65
C LEU A 928 -42.56 -10.66 22.17
N THR A 929 -43.65 -10.60 22.92
CA THR A 929 -43.65 -10.55 24.39
C THR A 929 -44.89 -11.23 24.93
N GLY A 930 -44.85 -11.67 26.19
CA GLY A 930 -46.00 -12.25 26.88
C GLY A 930 -46.28 -13.72 26.53
N SER A 931 -47.52 -14.15 26.74
CA SER A 931 -47.98 -15.53 26.49
C SER A 931 -49.44 -15.60 26.08
N CYS A 932 -49.80 -16.65 25.35
CA CYS A 932 -51.18 -17.01 25.01
C CYS A 932 -51.31 -18.52 24.75
N THR A 933 -52.54 -19.02 24.67
CA THR A 933 -52.85 -20.37 24.19
C THR A 933 -53.52 -20.28 22.83
N LEU A 934 -52.93 -20.90 21.81
CA LEU A 934 -53.49 -21.02 20.46
C LEU A 934 -54.27 -22.33 20.33
N HIS A 935 -55.52 -22.23 19.92
CA HIS A 935 -56.37 -23.38 19.58
C HIS A 935 -56.55 -23.42 18.07
N GLY A 936 -56.37 -24.60 17.48
CA GLY A 936 -56.63 -24.88 16.06
C GLY A 936 -57.62 -26.02 15.90
N GLU A 937 -58.49 -25.95 14.90
CA GLU A 937 -59.46 -26.98 14.57
C GLU A 937 -58.78 -28.35 14.38
N GLY A 938 -58.99 -29.27 15.34
CA GLY A 938 -58.37 -30.59 15.32
C GLY A 938 -56.87 -30.64 15.64
N GLN A 939 -56.29 -29.54 16.16
CA GLN A 939 -54.86 -29.45 16.52
C GLN A 939 -54.62 -29.45 18.04
N GLY A 940 -55.66 -29.23 18.84
CA GLY A 940 -55.56 -29.11 20.31
C GLY A 940 -55.00 -27.75 20.77
N ALA A 941 -54.83 -27.60 22.08
CA ALA A 941 -54.35 -26.36 22.69
C ALA A 941 -52.81 -26.27 22.71
N HIS A 942 -52.26 -25.17 22.19
CA HIS A 942 -50.83 -24.90 22.14
C HIS A 942 -50.48 -23.67 22.98
N SER A 943 -49.87 -23.86 24.15
CA SER A 943 -49.35 -22.73 24.94
C SER A 943 -48.10 -22.15 24.29
N LEU A 944 -48.15 -20.85 24.00
CA LEU A 944 -47.10 -20.06 23.36
C LEU A 944 -46.60 -18.97 24.32
N THR A 945 -45.29 -18.74 24.26
CA THR A 945 -44.56 -17.75 25.05
C THR A 945 -43.66 -16.90 24.16
N GLU A 946 -43.07 -15.85 24.72
CA GLU A 946 -42.07 -15.01 24.05
C GLU A 946 -41.02 -15.83 23.28
N GLY A 947 -40.83 -15.48 22.00
CA GLY A 947 -39.97 -16.19 21.06
C GLY A 947 -40.66 -17.34 20.32
N ASP A 948 -41.89 -17.73 20.64
CA ASP A 948 -42.60 -18.77 19.90
C ASP A 948 -43.20 -18.22 18.60
N ALA A 949 -43.46 -19.09 17.63
CA ALA A 949 -44.05 -18.71 16.34
C ALA A 949 -45.07 -19.73 15.87
N TYR A 950 -45.95 -19.33 14.95
CA TYR A 950 -46.90 -20.23 14.31
C TYR A 950 -47.33 -19.77 12.91
N THR A 951 -47.80 -20.71 12.10
CA THR A 951 -48.46 -20.46 10.81
C THR A 951 -49.87 -21.00 10.82
N LEU A 952 -50.78 -20.24 10.20
CA LEU A 952 -52.18 -20.62 10.08
C LEU A 952 -52.54 -20.89 8.61
N PRO A 953 -53.13 -22.06 8.29
CA PRO A 953 -53.58 -22.35 6.95
C PRO A 953 -54.91 -21.61 6.65
N PRO A 954 -55.16 -21.22 5.39
CA PRO A 954 -56.42 -20.62 4.99
C PRO A 954 -57.61 -21.49 5.37
N HIS A 955 -58.69 -20.83 5.76
CA HIS A 955 -59.98 -21.35 6.19
C HIS A 955 -59.98 -22.18 7.48
N HIS A 956 -58.81 -22.43 8.06
CA HIS A 956 -58.70 -23.15 9.33
C HIS A 956 -59.20 -22.28 10.48
N LYS A 957 -60.06 -22.85 11.33
CA LYS A 957 -60.60 -22.13 12.49
C LYS A 957 -59.59 -22.11 13.63
N THR A 958 -59.39 -20.94 14.21
CA THR A 958 -58.45 -20.73 15.32
C THR A 958 -58.98 -19.73 16.34
N SER A 959 -58.53 -19.85 17.59
CA SER A 959 -58.79 -18.87 18.64
C SER A 959 -57.58 -18.71 19.57
N LEU A 960 -57.51 -17.58 20.27
CA LEU A 960 -56.48 -17.30 21.27
C LEU A 960 -57.13 -17.11 22.64
N THR A 961 -56.66 -17.83 23.65
CA THR A 961 -57.07 -17.71 25.06
C THR A 961 -55.87 -17.46 25.97
N ASP A 962 -56.11 -17.22 27.25
CA ASP A 962 -55.09 -17.09 28.30
C ASP A 962 -54.07 -15.98 27.99
N LEU A 963 -54.58 -14.84 27.53
CA LEU A 963 -53.74 -13.74 27.06
C LEU A 963 -53.05 -13.02 28.24
N SER A 964 -51.72 -12.95 28.22
CA SER A 964 -51.01 -12.11 29.17
C SER A 964 -51.23 -10.62 28.86
N ARG A 965 -51.11 -9.76 29.88
CA ARG A 965 -51.36 -8.30 29.72
C ARG A 965 -50.35 -7.63 28.80
N ASP A 966 -49.15 -8.16 28.73
CA ASP A 966 -48.01 -7.69 27.93
C ASP A 966 -47.88 -8.39 26.58
N LEU A 967 -48.85 -9.22 26.19
CA LEU A 967 -48.83 -9.96 24.93
C LEU A 967 -48.67 -9.02 23.73
N SER A 968 -47.69 -9.31 22.89
CA SER A 968 -47.43 -8.62 21.63
C SER A 968 -47.09 -9.62 20.55
N LEU A 969 -47.75 -9.51 19.39
CA LEU A 969 -47.66 -10.46 18.29
C LEU A 969 -47.23 -9.72 17.02
N LEU A 970 -46.18 -10.17 16.35
CA LEU A 970 -45.80 -9.75 15.00
C LEU A 970 -46.51 -10.67 13.99
N GLU A 971 -47.46 -10.13 13.23
CA GLU A 971 -48.17 -10.83 12.16
C GLU A 971 -47.64 -10.39 10.79
N VAL A 972 -47.33 -11.36 9.93
CA VAL A 972 -46.95 -11.17 8.53
C VAL A 972 -47.91 -11.96 7.66
N SER A 973 -48.55 -11.30 6.69
CA SER A 973 -49.44 -11.95 5.73
C SER A 973 -49.02 -11.72 4.29
N LEU A 974 -49.19 -12.75 3.44
CA LEU A 974 -49.05 -12.66 2.00
C LEU A 974 -50.26 -13.37 1.35
N PRO A 975 -51.08 -12.67 0.55
CA PRO A 975 -51.00 -11.24 0.22
C PRO A 975 -51.36 -10.32 1.40
N ALA A 976 -51.15 -9.01 1.22
CA ALA A 976 -51.48 -7.99 2.24
C ALA A 976 -52.99 -7.90 2.54
N ASN A 977 -53.82 -8.08 1.50
CA ASN A 977 -55.27 -7.98 1.60
C ASN A 977 -55.88 -9.38 1.64
N PHE A 978 -56.51 -9.70 2.75
CA PHE A 978 -57.21 -10.96 2.96
C PHE A 978 -58.41 -10.74 3.89
N LYS A 979 -59.40 -11.63 3.81
CA LYS A 979 -60.60 -11.59 4.64
C LYS A 979 -60.41 -12.45 5.87
N THR A 980 -60.89 -11.96 7.01
CA THR A 980 -61.05 -12.75 8.23
C THR A 980 -62.54 -12.91 8.50
N LYS A 981 -63.00 -14.14 8.68
CA LYS A 981 -64.34 -14.48 9.11
C LYS A 981 -64.32 -14.75 10.61
N VAL A 982 -65.18 -14.06 11.35
CA VAL A 982 -65.45 -14.33 12.77
C VAL A 982 -66.62 -15.32 12.85
N HIS A 983 -66.44 -16.42 13.57
CA HIS A 983 -67.47 -17.44 13.77
C HIS A 983 -68.09 -17.21 15.15
N ALA A 984 -69.23 -16.51 15.19
CA ALA A 984 -69.94 -16.24 16.42
C ALA A 984 -70.43 -17.55 17.06
N ASP A 985 -70.39 -17.61 18.40
CA ASP A 985 -70.92 -18.70 19.24
C ASP A 985 -70.26 -20.09 19.06
N GLU A 986 -69.15 -20.17 18.34
CA GLU A 986 -68.31 -21.38 18.29
C GLU A 986 -67.19 -21.32 19.35
N GLN A 987 -66.87 -22.47 19.96
CA GLN A 987 -65.70 -22.64 20.82
C GLN A 987 -64.86 -23.81 20.29
N LEU A 988 -63.56 -23.59 20.18
CA LEU A 988 -62.60 -24.64 19.88
C LEU A 988 -62.12 -25.25 21.20
N SER A 989 -62.13 -26.59 21.27
CA SER A 989 -61.68 -27.37 22.43
C SER A 989 -60.20 -27.72 22.34
#